data_AF-A0A075AIS8-F1
#
_entry.id   AF-A0A075AIS8-F1
#
_cell.length_a   1.000
_cell.length_b   1.000
_cell.length_c   1.000
_cell.angle_alpha   90.00
_cell.angle_beta   90.00
_cell.angle_gamma   90.00
#
_symmetry.space_group_name_H-M   'P 1'
#
loop_
_entity.id
_entity.type
_entity.pdbx_description
1 polymer ?
#
loop_
_entity_poly.entity_id
_entity_poly.type
_entity_poly.pdbx_seq_one_letter_code
_entity_poly.pdbx_strand_id
1 'polypeptide(L)'
;MLLPCMRKKTRRHHKRRCQTFLQLHHEKLAKKAFTVLGVIRRTFCRITRMDLQILYEAYATPLLEYVAQFFYVGCKKDATLIGRVRRDATKMVVGLKYLHYETHLVVLDLFLLEYRCHRGDLLPTLPRLNKAWLTVVAAWNTLSPTVVHAPSRAQMKALLDTYLCVNVRWCVYTEPEIRKCEKLRQSITTIPQLSMMYTLTCIAGQDEFQCMRLIHSREADLINLDAGLAYYGSSLYSLRPIAVENYALDNSPGVRELFYYANVVVPKHLNPVPTNLRGKDICSAGAGTAEGWVMPFGKLFADLRTIPVTQCNSVVRNLIGYLGDSCIPNSLSEVFNPFGDNTQEVCQLCANRGLETWCTTRDRYARNHGALRCLREYTENIESLVKPTAAFVRAREIELASVDGFPMADYKLLCPTIQADGTWTADFNASTTTCHWGQIPARMIMTILTEPNVTEFNNFLTTLVQYFGPSGSHLQTFSLFQSTGYGNPDEPGQTYDLMFSDFTRNIFVPPEEETATYYRWISPNFLDELQKLEQCPLPTMNWCVIDQFEMAKCGRMKSAFAARRIQPDLNCIQADSAIDCMRLIQEGYADMITLEAGDLYAAGKYFDLVPIVAENYGDGPFYHAVAVVKKVNPGLLVSNWRHRFTCHSGVGKATGWIVPINLVLDTRQVIVLNGHLLYAFAELISRACVPGILNAPFDRTGKNNLNLCERCTGGNKDLCRRDHQELYYGDAGAFRCMTEGGDIAFTRHTTVHMNTAGRNPDYWARNLREDDYELLCADGRRANIDQWATCNLARIPSSVVVTASYKSENERTNMWRLLQYGQEYYSADKNPIFQMFDSGFGQTDLIFSDDTESLSLIPWENQTYTRWLGQRFLQLVENLEVTANLYEAGLYSAKGRLQLSRLTILTATIFGILTFVG
;
A
#
# COMPACT_ATOMS: atom_id res chain seq x y z
N MET A 1 32.08 4.75 52.33
CA MET A 1 33.48 5.20 52.11
C MET A 1 33.78 6.66 52.55
N LEU A 2 32.81 7.47 53.01
CA LEU A 2 33.06 8.91 53.32
C LEU A 2 33.56 9.21 54.76
N LEU A 3 33.37 8.29 55.72
CA LEU A 3 33.73 8.51 57.14
C LEU A 3 35.24 8.66 57.45
N PRO A 4 36.22 8.10 56.70
CA PRO A 4 37.64 8.26 57.04
C PRO A 4 38.25 9.64 56.72
N CYS A 5 37.62 10.45 55.85
CA CYS A 5 38.18 11.76 55.44
C CYS A 5 38.00 12.87 56.49
N MET A 6 37.23 12.63 57.56
CA MET A 6 36.80 13.65 58.54
C MET A 6 37.75 13.85 59.74
N ARG A 7 38.84 13.06 59.88
CA ARG A 7 39.79 13.22 61.01
C ARG A 7 40.93 14.18 60.65
N LYS A 8 41.02 15.30 61.39
CA LYS A 8 41.98 16.43 61.25
C LYS A 8 43.49 16.09 61.32
N LYS A 9 43.89 14.82 61.43
CA LYS A 9 45.30 14.40 61.43
C LYS A 9 45.50 13.18 60.52
N THR A 10 45.69 13.42 59.22
CA THR A 10 46.20 12.40 58.28
C THR A 10 47.24 13.01 57.33
N ARG A 11 48.27 12.21 57.00
CA ARG A 11 49.44 12.57 56.18
C ARG A 11 49.02 13.19 54.83
N ARG A 12 49.79 14.14 54.28
CA ARG A 12 49.54 14.88 53.01
C ARG A 12 49.02 14.01 51.85
N HIS A 13 49.47 12.74 51.76
CA HIS A 13 49.00 11.79 50.74
C HIS A 13 47.52 11.39 50.87
N HIS A 14 46.99 11.27 52.09
CA HIS A 14 45.59 10.87 52.32
C HIS A 14 44.61 12.01 52.01
N LYS A 15 45.04 13.25 52.26
CA LYS A 15 44.28 14.48 51.94
C LYS A 15 44.11 14.66 50.43
N ARG A 16 45.16 14.38 49.62
CA ARG A 16 45.08 14.41 48.15
C ARG A 16 44.15 13.34 47.56
N ARG A 17 44.14 12.11 48.10
CA ARG A 17 43.21 11.04 47.67
C ARG A 17 41.75 11.37 47.97
N CYS A 18 41.43 11.87 49.17
CA CYS A 18 40.07 12.31 49.51
C CYS A 18 39.61 13.48 48.61
N GLN A 19 40.49 14.45 48.33
CA GLN A 19 40.18 15.58 47.47
C GLN A 19 39.89 15.15 46.02
N THR A 20 40.65 14.17 45.50
CA THR A 20 40.42 13.63 44.14
C THR A 20 39.09 12.87 44.04
N PHE A 21 38.72 12.10 45.08
CA PHE A 21 37.46 11.36 45.13
C PHE A 21 36.22 12.28 45.24
N LEU A 22 36.28 13.31 46.10
CA LEU A 22 35.21 14.31 46.20
C LEU A 22 35.02 15.07 44.88
N GLN A 23 36.13 15.46 44.23
CA GLN A 23 36.10 16.16 42.96
C GLN A 23 35.42 15.31 41.87
N LEU A 24 35.75 14.01 41.78
CA LEU A 24 35.10 13.08 40.84
C LEU A 24 33.60 12.91 41.10
N HIS A 25 33.19 12.94 42.37
CA HIS A 25 31.79 12.87 42.77
C HIS A 25 31.02 14.15 42.40
N HIS A 26 31.61 15.33 42.63
CA HIS A 26 31.04 16.63 42.26
C HIS A 26 30.89 16.76 40.74
N GLU A 27 31.87 16.31 39.97
CA GLU A 27 31.80 16.27 38.51
C GLU A 27 30.68 15.36 38.00
N LYS A 28 30.46 14.19 38.65
CA LYS A 28 29.38 13.28 38.29
C LYS A 28 27.98 13.88 38.55
N LEU A 29 27.80 14.58 39.67
CA LEU A 29 26.52 15.23 40.00
C LEU A 29 26.25 16.45 39.12
N ALA A 30 27.28 17.27 38.83
CA ALA A 30 27.14 18.38 37.90
C ALA A 30 26.78 17.91 36.48
N LYS A 31 27.40 16.82 35.99
CA LYS A 31 27.02 16.20 34.71
C LYS A 31 25.56 15.77 34.69
N LYS A 32 25.06 15.14 35.75
CA LYS A 32 23.63 14.80 35.89
C LYS A 32 22.73 16.04 35.85
N ALA A 33 23.11 17.10 36.55
CA ALA A 33 22.36 18.36 36.53
C ALA A 33 22.33 18.98 35.13
N PHE A 34 23.44 18.97 34.38
CA PHE A 34 23.44 19.39 32.97
C PHE A 34 22.55 18.52 32.08
N THR A 35 22.53 17.19 32.29
CA THR A 35 21.61 16.30 31.57
C THR A 35 20.16 16.68 31.84
N VAL A 36 19.80 16.94 33.09
CA VAL A 36 18.45 17.39 33.49
C VAL A 36 18.08 18.72 32.85
N LEU A 37 18.97 19.72 32.89
CA LEU A 37 18.75 21.00 32.19
C LEU A 37 18.61 20.81 30.68
N GLY A 38 19.36 19.87 30.10
CA GLY A 38 19.27 19.50 28.69
C GLY A 38 17.92 18.87 28.33
N VAL A 39 17.32 18.07 29.22
CA VAL A 39 15.97 17.53 29.05
C VAL A 39 14.94 18.66 29.15
N ILE A 40 14.99 19.47 30.21
CA ILE A 40 14.10 20.63 30.40
C ILE A 40 14.11 21.53 29.16
N ARG A 41 15.29 21.89 28.65
CA ARG A 41 15.41 22.75 27.47
C ARG A 41 14.79 22.15 26.19
N ARG A 42 14.71 20.83 26.06
CA ARG A 42 14.10 20.17 24.90
C ARG A 42 12.60 19.98 25.07
N THR A 43 12.12 19.92 26.31
CA THR A 43 10.70 19.70 26.62
C THR A 43 9.87 20.98 26.52
N PHE A 44 10.46 22.16 26.80
CA PHE A 44 9.72 23.43 26.84
C PHE A 44 10.17 24.37 25.70
N CYS A 45 9.20 24.89 24.93
CA CYS A 45 9.48 25.81 23.81
C CYS A 45 9.96 27.19 24.28
N ARG A 46 9.48 27.67 25.43
CA ARG A 46 9.94 28.88 26.13
C ARG A 46 9.85 28.65 27.63
N ILE A 47 10.85 29.10 28.39
CA ILE A 47 10.89 29.00 29.86
C ILE A 47 10.75 30.41 30.42
N THR A 48 9.71 30.68 31.21
CA THR A 48 9.55 31.95 31.93
C THR A 48 10.34 31.93 33.24
N ARG A 49 10.38 33.07 33.95
CA ARG A 49 10.98 33.16 35.29
C ARG A 49 10.36 32.14 36.26
N MET A 50 9.03 32.02 36.26
CA MET A 50 8.32 31.13 37.18
C MET A 50 8.59 29.66 36.84
N ASP A 51 8.61 29.31 35.55
CA ASP A 51 8.88 27.94 35.09
C ASP A 51 10.29 27.51 35.47
N LEU A 52 11.29 28.38 35.26
CA LEU A 52 12.66 28.07 35.65
C LEU A 52 12.74 27.85 37.16
N GLN A 53 12.08 28.69 37.96
CA GLN A 53 12.14 28.58 39.41
C GLN A 53 11.60 27.21 39.88
N ILE A 54 10.42 26.81 39.40
CA ILE A 54 9.80 25.53 39.74
C ILE A 54 10.66 24.35 39.28
N LEU A 55 11.06 24.34 38.00
CA LEU A 55 11.78 23.22 37.39
C LEU A 55 13.21 23.08 37.92
N TYR A 56 13.89 24.21 38.13
CA TYR A 56 15.24 24.21 38.69
C TYR A 56 15.24 23.79 40.16
N GLU A 57 14.29 24.29 40.97
CA GLU A 57 14.14 23.88 42.38
C GLU A 57 13.76 22.41 42.55
N ALA A 58 12.90 21.86 41.70
CA ALA A 58 12.46 20.48 41.81
C ALA A 58 13.53 19.46 41.36
N TYR A 59 14.27 19.74 40.28
CA TYR A 59 15.09 18.72 39.62
C TYR A 59 16.60 19.00 39.62
N ALA A 60 17.02 20.28 39.60
CA ALA A 60 18.44 20.64 39.56
C ALA A 60 18.98 20.95 40.96
N THR A 61 18.22 21.66 41.80
CA THR A 61 18.63 22.06 43.15
C THR A 61 18.97 20.89 44.07
N PRO A 62 18.21 19.78 44.14
CA PRO A 62 18.54 18.65 45.03
C PRO A 62 19.89 18.00 44.69
N LEU A 63 20.25 17.97 43.40
CA LEU A 63 21.54 17.45 42.93
C LEU A 63 22.71 18.35 43.33
N LEU A 64 22.46 19.66 43.41
CA LEU A 64 23.47 20.66 43.74
C LEU A 64 23.60 20.90 45.25
N GLU A 65 22.53 20.74 46.02
CA GLU A 65 22.55 20.84 47.49
C GLU A 65 23.33 19.69 48.14
N TYR A 66 23.26 18.48 47.56
CA TYR A 66 24.11 17.36 47.99
C TYR A 66 25.61 17.68 47.86
N VAL A 67 25.99 18.45 46.82
CA VAL A 67 27.37 18.91 46.62
C VAL A 67 27.76 20.00 47.63
N ALA A 68 26.81 20.85 48.02
CA ALA A 68 27.03 21.95 48.96
C ALA A 68 27.39 21.49 50.39
N GLN A 69 26.87 20.34 50.83
CA GLN A 69 27.10 19.81 52.18
C GLN A 69 28.56 19.41 52.48
N PHE A 70 29.40 19.26 51.44
CA PHE A 70 30.80 18.82 51.57
C PHE A 70 31.83 19.89 51.14
N PHE A 71 31.42 21.16 51.04
CA PHE A 71 32.32 22.26 50.66
C PHE A 71 33.44 22.47 51.70
N TYR A 72 34.70 22.43 51.23
CA TYR A 72 35.87 22.88 51.99
C TYR A 72 36.47 24.11 51.27
N VAL A 73 36.95 25.10 52.04
CA VAL A 73 37.42 26.45 51.62
C VAL A 73 38.63 26.44 50.65
N GLY A 74 38.97 25.32 50.01
CA GLY A 74 40.13 25.17 49.13
C GLY A 74 39.86 24.86 47.66
N CYS A 75 38.61 24.60 47.23
CA CYS A 75 38.35 24.10 45.87
C CYS A 75 37.65 25.13 44.97
N LYS A 76 38.38 26.14 44.48
CA LYS A 76 37.88 27.11 43.48
C LYS A 76 37.27 26.42 42.24
N LYS A 77 37.76 25.23 41.86
CA LYS A 77 37.27 24.47 40.70
C LYS A 77 35.82 23.99 40.87
N ASP A 78 35.42 23.53 42.06
CA ASP A 78 34.07 22.99 42.30
C ASP A 78 33.00 24.09 42.31
N ALA A 79 33.33 25.27 42.86
CA ALA A 79 32.48 26.46 42.79
C ALA A 79 32.24 26.92 41.34
N THR A 80 33.26 26.85 40.48
CA THR A 80 33.10 27.21 39.06
C THR A 80 32.22 26.23 38.29
N LEU A 81 32.16 24.96 38.67
CA LEU A 81 31.35 23.95 37.99
C LEU A 81 29.87 24.10 38.34
N ILE A 82 29.55 24.30 39.61
CA ILE A 82 28.18 24.57 40.08
C ILE A 82 27.67 25.92 39.54
N GLY A 83 28.54 26.93 39.54
CA GLY A 83 28.24 28.23 38.93
C GLY A 83 27.90 28.13 37.44
N ARG A 84 28.54 27.19 36.71
CA ARG A 84 28.21 26.93 35.30
C ARG A 84 26.82 26.31 35.12
N VAL A 85 26.45 25.30 35.90
CA VAL A 85 25.11 24.69 35.87
C VAL A 85 24.03 25.76 36.07
N ARG A 86 24.22 26.64 37.06
CA ARG A 86 23.28 27.73 37.35
C ARG A 86 23.23 28.77 36.24
N ARG A 87 24.38 29.21 35.70
CA ARG A 87 24.43 30.14 34.55
C ARG A 87 23.66 29.59 33.36
N ASP A 88 23.91 28.34 33.00
CA ASP A 88 23.26 27.75 31.84
C ASP A 88 21.77 27.55 32.07
N ALA A 89 21.34 27.27 33.30
CA ALA A 89 19.93 27.26 33.65
C ALA A 89 19.26 28.64 33.48
N THR A 90 19.87 29.71 34.01
CA THR A 90 19.33 31.08 33.89
C THR A 90 19.23 31.58 32.45
N LYS A 91 20.11 31.12 31.55
CA LYS A 91 20.06 31.44 30.11
C LYS A 91 18.88 30.80 29.38
N MET A 92 18.23 29.80 29.97
CA MET A 92 17.06 29.17 29.37
C MET A 92 15.82 30.07 29.45
N VAL A 93 15.82 31.07 30.34
CA VAL A 93 14.72 32.03 30.47
C VAL A 93 14.74 33.01 29.31
N VAL A 94 13.59 33.17 28.68
CA VAL A 94 13.42 34.05 27.52
C VAL A 94 13.81 35.50 27.88
N GLY A 95 14.61 36.13 27.03
CA GLY A 95 15.10 37.50 27.24
C GLY A 95 16.36 37.64 28.10
N LEU A 96 16.75 36.60 28.86
CA LEU A 96 17.95 36.66 29.70
C LEU A 96 19.23 36.22 29.00
N LYS A 97 19.16 35.40 27.94
CA LYS A 97 20.35 34.82 27.27
C LYS A 97 21.47 35.81 26.89
N TYR A 98 21.12 37.04 26.55
CA TYR A 98 22.04 38.08 26.06
C TYR A 98 22.41 39.14 27.11
N LEU A 99 21.92 39.02 28.34
CA LEU A 99 22.22 39.95 29.42
C LEU A 99 23.48 39.53 30.20
N HIS A 100 24.04 40.43 31.00
CA HIS A 100 25.12 40.06 31.91
C HIS A 100 24.59 39.11 33.00
N TYR A 101 25.42 38.15 33.43
CA TYR A 101 24.99 37.13 34.39
C TYR A 101 24.49 37.72 35.72
N GLU A 102 25.05 38.85 36.16
CA GLU A 102 24.58 39.56 37.35
C GLU A 102 23.14 40.06 37.19
N THR A 103 22.77 40.50 35.97
CA THR A 103 21.39 40.86 35.62
C THR A 103 20.48 39.65 35.67
N HIS A 104 20.94 38.44 35.30
CA HIS A 104 20.13 37.22 35.42
C HIS A 104 19.79 36.95 36.88
N LEU A 105 20.75 37.15 37.79
CA LEU A 105 20.59 36.91 39.21
C LEU A 105 19.59 37.88 39.84
N VAL A 106 19.59 39.15 39.42
CA VAL A 106 18.63 40.16 39.87
C VAL A 106 17.22 39.87 39.33
N VAL A 107 17.09 39.55 38.04
CA VAL A 107 15.77 39.30 37.42
C VAL A 107 15.12 38.03 37.97
N LEU A 108 15.91 37.03 38.36
CA LEU A 108 15.44 35.74 38.87
C LEU A 108 15.42 35.65 40.41
N ASP A 109 15.79 36.72 41.13
CA ASP A 109 15.88 36.78 42.60
C ASP A 109 16.79 35.67 43.21
N LEU A 110 18.00 35.56 42.66
CA LEU A 110 18.95 34.47 42.91
C LEU A 110 20.25 35.01 43.56
N PHE A 111 20.57 34.61 44.81
CA PHE A 111 21.81 35.03 45.50
C PHE A 111 23.12 34.53 44.84
N LEU A 112 24.22 35.29 44.89
CA LEU A 112 25.56 34.87 44.45
C LEU A 112 26.05 33.61 45.18
N LEU A 113 26.79 32.74 44.47
CA LEU A 113 27.29 31.47 45.04
C LEU A 113 28.28 31.70 46.20
N GLU A 114 29.07 32.79 46.15
CA GLU A 114 30.01 33.19 47.20
C GLU A 114 29.32 33.56 48.52
N TYR A 115 28.08 34.07 48.47
CA TYR A 115 27.29 34.43 49.65
C TYR A 115 26.83 33.19 50.44
N ARG A 116 26.64 32.04 49.77
CA ARG A 116 26.29 30.78 50.45
C ARG A 116 27.46 30.15 51.20
N CYS A 117 28.71 30.42 50.80
CA CYS A 117 29.91 29.99 51.55
C CYS A 117 30.04 30.73 52.89
N HIS A 118 29.80 32.04 52.92
CA HIS A 118 29.86 32.82 54.17
C HIS A 118 28.80 32.42 55.21
N ARG A 119 27.65 31.88 54.79
CA ARG A 119 26.61 31.37 55.71
C ARG A 119 27.03 30.07 56.42
N GLY A 120 27.91 29.27 55.81
CA GLY A 120 28.48 28.05 56.43
C GLY A 120 29.58 28.34 57.46
N ASP A 121 30.33 29.43 57.26
CA ASP A 121 31.42 29.85 58.14
C ASP A 121 30.96 30.57 59.42
N LEU A 122 29.70 31.04 59.47
CA LEU A 122 29.11 31.77 60.61
C LEU A 122 28.44 30.89 61.68
N LEU A 123 28.40 29.57 61.51
CA LEU A 123 27.78 28.63 62.46
C LEU A 123 28.66 28.18 63.65
N PRO A 124 30.01 28.17 63.60
CA PRO A 124 30.82 27.75 64.75
C PRO A 124 31.33 28.86 65.68
N THR A 125 31.22 30.15 65.35
CA THR A 125 31.83 31.24 66.15
C THR A 125 30.92 32.46 66.29
N LEU A 126 30.03 32.46 67.28
CA LEU A 126 29.70 33.63 68.13
C LEU A 126 28.66 33.28 69.22
N PRO A 127 29.10 32.80 70.39
CA PRO A 127 28.36 33.00 71.63
C PRO A 127 28.69 34.39 72.18
N ARG A 128 27.65 35.23 72.39
CA ARG A 128 27.67 36.62 72.92
C ARG A 128 27.77 37.74 71.88
N LEU A 129 26.64 38.02 71.22
CA LEU A 129 26.11 39.37 71.02
C LEU A 129 24.62 39.23 70.67
N ASN A 130 23.86 38.85 71.71
CA ASN A 130 22.42 38.76 71.72
C ASN A 130 21.87 40.18 71.99
N LYS A 131 21.31 40.85 70.98
CA LYS A 131 20.18 41.82 71.07
C LYS A 131 19.88 42.65 69.81
N ALA A 132 20.68 42.57 68.73
CA ALA A 132 20.38 43.29 67.48
C ALA A 132 19.76 42.42 66.36
N TRP A 133 19.77 41.09 66.49
CA TRP A 133 19.23 40.15 65.50
C TRP A 133 17.73 39.85 65.65
N LEU A 134 17.10 40.26 66.76
CA LEU A 134 15.68 40.00 67.02
C LEU A 134 14.73 41.02 66.36
N THR A 135 15.22 42.16 65.87
CA THR A 135 14.38 43.17 65.20
C THR A 135 14.26 42.98 63.69
N VAL A 136 15.20 42.28 63.04
CA VAL A 136 15.15 42.00 61.59
C VAL A 136 14.38 40.70 61.29
N VAL A 137 14.45 39.70 62.17
CA VAL A 137 13.67 38.46 62.04
C VAL A 137 12.19 38.68 62.38
N ALA A 138 11.86 39.65 63.24
CA ALA A 138 10.48 40.01 63.54
C ALA A 138 9.74 40.69 62.36
N ALA A 139 10.46 41.24 61.37
CA ALA A 139 9.86 41.82 60.16
C ALA A 139 9.66 40.79 59.02
N TRP A 140 10.25 39.59 59.12
CA TRP A 140 10.08 38.51 58.13
C TRP A 140 8.95 37.54 58.50
N ASN A 141 8.58 37.47 59.79
CA ASN A 141 7.54 36.57 60.31
C ASN A 141 6.11 37.17 60.28
N THR A 142 5.91 38.34 59.65
CA THR A 142 4.59 39.00 59.52
C THR A 142 4.03 38.98 58.10
N LEU A 143 4.64 38.24 57.16
CA LEU A 143 4.04 37.94 55.86
C LEU A 143 3.42 36.52 55.89
N SER A 144 2.16 36.44 55.48
CA SER A 144 1.29 35.26 55.52
C SER A 144 1.94 34.01 54.90
N PRO A 145 1.84 32.81 55.54
CA PRO A 145 2.26 31.56 54.95
C PRO A 145 1.21 31.10 53.92
N THR A 146 1.31 31.61 52.70
CA THR A 146 0.61 31.01 51.56
C THR A 146 1.63 30.70 50.46
N VAL A 147 1.61 29.43 50.05
CA VAL A 147 2.29 28.80 48.91
C VAL A 147 3.73 28.30 49.15
N VAL A 148 3.89 27.37 50.10
CA VAL A 148 4.84 26.24 49.96
C VAL A 148 4.03 24.95 50.02
N HIS A 149 3.34 24.63 48.93
CA HIS A 149 2.92 23.28 48.63
C HIS A 149 3.29 23.00 47.17
N ALA A 150 4.10 21.96 46.96
CA ALA A 150 4.36 21.45 45.62
C ALA A 150 3.00 21.16 44.95
N PRO A 151 2.80 21.57 43.67
CA PRO A 151 1.53 21.36 43.00
C PRO A 151 1.20 19.87 42.98
N SER A 152 -0.06 19.54 43.24
CA SER A 152 -0.54 18.16 43.07
C SER A 152 -0.28 17.69 41.64
N ARG A 153 -0.19 16.37 41.40
CA ARG A 153 0.00 15.83 40.04
C ARG A 153 -1.00 16.38 39.02
N ALA A 154 -2.23 16.69 39.46
CA ALA A 154 -3.26 17.32 38.65
C ALA A 154 -3.00 18.82 38.38
N GLN A 155 -2.51 19.57 39.37
CA GLN A 155 -2.12 20.98 39.20
C GLN A 155 -0.86 21.12 38.34
N MET A 156 0.11 20.20 38.47
CA MET A 156 1.30 20.13 37.63
C MET A 156 0.92 19.78 36.19
N LYS A 157 -0.01 18.83 35.98
CA LYS A 157 -0.55 18.51 34.65
C LYS A 157 -1.29 19.70 34.04
N ALA A 158 -2.14 20.39 34.81
CA ALA A 158 -2.83 21.58 34.34
C ALA A 158 -1.85 22.71 33.96
N LEU A 159 -0.82 22.97 34.76
CA LEU A 159 0.24 23.93 34.42
C LEU A 159 1.05 23.48 33.18
N LEU A 160 1.46 22.22 33.10
CA LEU A 160 2.14 21.65 31.92
C LEU A 160 1.29 21.80 30.64
N ASP A 161 0.00 21.46 30.71
CA ASP A 161 -0.94 21.57 29.58
C ASP A 161 -1.20 23.04 29.19
N THR A 162 -0.98 24.02 30.08
CA THR A 162 -1.13 25.46 29.79
C THR A 162 0.11 26.08 29.12
N TYR A 163 1.28 25.45 29.27
CA TYR A 163 2.57 25.97 28.78
C TYR A 163 3.23 25.10 27.69
N LEU A 164 2.58 24.01 27.27
CA LEU A 164 3.00 23.26 26.07
C LEU A 164 2.53 24.01 24.82
N CYS A 165 3.50 24.49 24.04
CA CYS A 165 3.25 25.06 22.73
C CYS A 165 2.86 23.93 21.76
N VAL A 166 1.68 24.04 21.14
CA VAL A 166 1.22 23.05 20.16
C VAL A 166 1.98 23.29 18.85
N ASN A 167 2.76 22.30 18.44
CA ASN A 167 3.45 22.34 17.17
C ASN A 167 2.55 21.76 16.08
N VAL A 168 2.24 22.56 15.06
CA VAL A 168 1.41 22.19 13.93
C VAL A 168 2.27 22.16 12.67
N ARG A 169 2.36 21.00 12.02
CA ARG A 169 3.07 20.82 10.76
C ARG A 169 2.06 20.79 9.61
N TRP A 170 1.92 21.90 8.91
CA TRP A 170 0.99 22.02 7.79
C TRP A 170 1.67 21.61 6.49
N CYS A 171 1.09 20.66 5.76
CA CYS A 171 1.63 20.23 4.49
C CYS A 171 1.06 21.06 3.32
N VAL A 172 1.95 21.53 2.46
CA VAL A 172 1.69 22.33 1.26
C VAL A 172 2.51 21.77 0.11
N TYR A 173 2.07 21.96 -1.14
CA TYR A 173 2.71 21.27 -2.27
C TYR A 173 2.94 22.13 -3.50
N THR A 174 2.53 23.40 -3.52
CA THR A 174 2.90 24.35 -4.58
C THR A 174 3.78 25.48 -4.05
N GLU A 175 4.66 26.03 -4.89
CA GLU A 175 5.56 27.14 -4.51
C GLU A 175 4.79 28.37 -3.96
N PRO A 176 3.70 28.85 -4.59
CA PRO A 176 2.88 29.92 -4.02
C PRO A 176 2.32 29.60 -2.64
N GLU A 177 1.95 28.34 -2.40
CA GLU A 177 1.35 27.89 -1.16
C GLU A 177 2.40 27.76 -0.05
N ILE A 178 3.63 27.33 -0.37
CA ILE A 178 4.79 27.38 0.52
C ILE A 178 5.05 28.82 0.97
N ARG A 179 5.07 29.78 0.04
CA ARG A 179 5.24 31.21 0.37
C ARG A 179 4.14 31.73 1.29
N LYS A 180 2.88 31.38 1.03
CA LYS A 180 1.75 31.78 1.87
C LYS A 180 1.84 31.17 3.27
N CYS A 181 2.19 29.88 3.37
CA CYS A 181 2.38 29.19 4.65
C CYS A 181 3.52 29.81 5.46
N GLU A 182 4.66 30.10 4.83
CA GLU A 182 5.80 30.73 5.52
C GLU A 182 5.46 32.14 6.02
N LYS A 183 4.67 32.91 5.27
CA LYS A 183 4.18 34.22 5.72
C LYS A 183 3.18 34.09 6.88
N LEU A 184 2.32 33.08 6.87
CA LEU A 184 1.45 32.76 8.01
C LEU A 184 2.30 32.43 9.25
N ARG A 185 3.32 31.58 9.10
CA ARG A 185 4.25 31.23 10.18
C ARG A 185 4.91 32.47 10.76
N GLN A 186 5.41 33.36 9.90
CA GLN A 186 6.00 34.63 10.34
C GLN A 186 4.97 35.47 11.12
N SER A 187 3.75 35.60 10.60
CA SER A 187 2.67 36.36 11.23
C SER A 187 2.34 35.82 12.63
N ILE A 188 2.24 34.50 12.79
CA ILE A 188 2.06 33.83 14.09
C ILE A 188 3.22 34.15 15.05
N THR A 189 4.46 34.12 14.57
CA THR A 189 5.64 34.41 15.41
C THR A 189 5.74 35.87 15.84
N THR A 190 5.19 36.80 15.05
CA THR A 190 5.19 38.24 15.38
C THR A 190 4.17 38.62 16.44
N ILE A 191 3.08 37.87 16.58
CA ILE A 191 2.01 38.15 17.54
C ILE A 191 2.32 37.39 18.85
N PRO A 192 2.65 38.08 19.96
CA PRO A 192 3.13 37.41 21.18
C PRO A 192 2.16 36.36 21.72
N GLN A 193 0.86 36.67 21.72
CA GLN A 193 -0.21 35.78 22.18
C GLN A 193 -0.24 34.46 21.39
N LEU A 194 -0.20 34.53 20.06
CA LEU A 194 -0.18 33.35 19.20
C LEU A 194 1.14 32.59 19.31
N SER A 195 2.28 33.29 19.32
CA SER A 195 3.62 32.69 19.41
C SER A 195 3.89 31.94 20.72
N MET A 196 3.10 32.20 21.77
CA MET A 196 3.15 31.47 23.05
C MET A 196 2.33 30.18 23.00
N MET A 197 1.27 30.14 22.20
CA MET A 197 0.33 29.03 22.14
C MET A 197 0.70 28.03 21.03
N TYR A 198 1.15 28.51 19.87
CA TYR A 198 1.30 27.71 18.66
C TYR A 198 2.63 27.95 17.95
N THR A 199 3.23 26.88 17.43
CA THR A 199 4.31 26.92 16.43
C THR A 199 3.83 26.27 15.14
N LEU A 200 3.92 27.00 14.03
CA LEU A 200 3.61 26.48 12.69
C LEU A 200 4.90 26.08 11.98
N THR A 201 4.91 24.88 11.38
CA THR A 201 5.97 24.43 10.47
C THR A 201 5.33 24.11 9.12
N CYS A 202 5.90 24.63 8.04
CA CYS A 202 5.43 24.35 6.68
C CYS A 202 6.22 23.17 6.11
N ILE A 203 5.54 22.07 5.84
CA ILE A 203 6.13 20.87 5.22
C ILE A 203 5.81 20.90 3.72
N ALA A 204 6.83 20.79 2.88
CA ALA A 204 6.67 20.79 1.44
C ALA A 204 6.57 19.35 0.90
N GLY A 205 5.43 19.01 0.29
CA GLY A 205 5.25 17.82 -0.54
C GLY A 205 5.38 18.13 -2.04
N GLN A 206 5.56 17.12 -2.87
CA GLN A 206 5.55 17.20 -4.34
C GLN A 206 4.12 17.42 -4.85
N ASP A 207 3.15 16.71 -4.26
CA ASP A 207 1.73 16.79 -4.56
C ASP A 207 0.88 16.50 -3.29
N GLU A 208 -0.44 16.48 -3.45
CA GLU A 208 -1.39 16.17 -2.37
C GLU A 208 -1.19 14.76 -1.82
N PHE A 209 -0.91 13.78 -2.66
CA PHE A 209 -0.74 12.38 -2.26
C PHE A 209 0.52 12.17 -1.40
N GLN A 210 1.62 12.85 -1.74
CA GLN A 210 2.81 12.87 -0.89
C GLN A 210 2.51 13.53 0.46
N CYS A 211 1.76 14.62 0.48
CA CYS A 211 1.36 15.22 1.75
C CYS A 211 0.50 14.27 2.59
N MET A 212 -0.44 13.54 1.99
CA MET A 212 -1.22 12.50 2.69
C MET A 212 -0.32 11.41 3.25
N ARG A 213 0.69 10.96 2.47
CA ARG A 213 1.69 9.98 2.91
C ARG A 213 2.54 10.50 4.08
N LEU A 214 2.97 11.76 4.04
CA LEU A 214 3.72 12.40 5.12
C LEU A 214 2.89 12.52 6.40
N ILE A 215 1.58 12.76 6.31
CA ILE A 215 0.70 12.74 7.47
C ILE A 215 0.54 11.32 8.01
N HIS A 216 0.38 10.33 7.13
CA HIS A 216 0.32 8.91 7.49
C HIS A 216 1.60 8.44 8.20
N SER A 217 2.79 8.88 7.74
CA SER A 217 4.08 8.60 8.40
C SER A 217 4.37 9.48 9.62
N ARG A 218 3.42 10.36 10.00
CA ARG A 218 3.55 11.33 11.11
C ARG A 218 4.71 12.32 10.92
N GLU A 219 5.06 12.65 9.69
CA GLU A 219 6.03 13.70 9.32
C GLU A 219 5.36 15.07 9.12
N ALA A 220 4.07 15.09 8.77
CA ALA A 220 3.19 16.26 8.78
C ALA A 220 1.92 15.98 9.61
N ASP A 221 1.13 17.02 9.90
CA ASP A 221 -0.05 16.91 10.76
C ASP A 221 -1.37 17.21 10.02
N LEU A 222 -1.39 18.27 9.20
CA LEU A 222 -2.61 18.79 8.58
C LEU A 222 -2.43 19.05 7.08
N ILE A 223 -3.50 18.82 6.32
CA ILE A 223 -3.68 19.24 4.93
C ILE A 223 -5.15 19.58 4.69
N ASN A 224 -5.44 20.51 3.78
CA ASN A 224 -6.80 20.82 3.35
C ASN A 224 -7.09 20.24 1.96
N LEU A 225 -8.07 19.35 1.87
CA LEU A 225 -8.41 18.57 0.68
C LEU A 225 -9.86 18.82 0.27
N ASP A 226 -10.16 18.73 -1.03
CA ASP A 226 -11.54 18.61 -1.46
C ASP A 226 -12.12 17.23 -1.10
N ALA A 227 -13.43 17.08 -1.22
CA ALA A 227 -14.14 15.86 -0.83
C ALA A 227 -13.65 14.60 -1.57
N GLY A 228 -13.20 14.71 -2.82
CA GLY A 228 -12.68 13.60 -3.62
C GLY A 228 -11.28 13.21 -3.19
N LEU A 229 -10.34 14.16 -3.07
CA LEU A 229 -8.99 13.88 -2.57
C LEU A 229 -9.01 13.39 -1.12
N ALA A 230 -9.93 13.88 -0.29
CA ALA A 230 -10.12 13.41 1.08
C ALA A 230 -10.59 11.95 1.16
N TYR A 231 -11.33 11.45 0.15
CA TYR A 231 -11.68 10.04 0.05
C TYR A 231 -10.42 9.18 -0.09
N TYR A 232 -9.52 9.53 -1.02
CA TYR A 232 -8.23 8.83 -1.18
C TYR A 232 -7.33 8.98 0.05
N GLY A 233 -7.34 10.15 0.70
CA GLY A 233 -6.69 10.36 2.00
C GLY A 233 -7.18 9.39 3.07
N SER A 234 -8.48 9.15 3.13
CA SER A 234 -9.07 8.22 4.10
C SER A 234 -8.84 6.75 3.74
N SER A 235 -9.06 6.36 2.49
CA SER A 235 -9.00 4.96 2.04
C SER A 235 -7.57 4.42 1.91
N LEU A 236 -6.63 5.24 1.43
CA LEU A 236 -5.24 4.81 1.19
C LEU A 236 -4.31 5.17 2.35
N TYR A 237 -4.54 6.31 3.01
CA TYR A 237 -3.62 6.87 4.01
C TYR A 237 -4.22 6.95 5.42
N SER A 238 -5.42 6.39 5.63
CA SER A 238 -6.08 6.36 6.94
C SER A 238 -6.20 7.76 7.59
N LEU A 239 -6.59 8.76 6.81
CA LEU A 239 -6.88 10.10 7.30
C LEU A 239 -8.35 10.27 7.70
N ARG A 240 -8.62 11.24 8.57
CA ARG A 240 -9.96 11.66 9.00
C ARG A 240 -10.10 13.19 8.95
N PRO A 241 -11.30 13.73 8.73
CA PRO A 241 -11.53 15.17 8.81
C PRO A 241 -11.53 15.66 10.25
N ILE A 242 -11.22 16.93 10.46
CA ILE A 242 -11.33 17.60 11.76
C ILE A 242 -12.08 18.93 11.69
N ALA A 243 -12.06 19.57 10.52
CA ALA A 243 -12.70 20.84 10.28
C ALA A 243 -13.00 21.01 8.79
N VAL A 244 -13.93 21.91 8.45
CA VAL A 244 -14.46 22.08 7.10
C VAL A 244 -14.60 23.56 6.79
N GLU A 245 -14.31 23.96 5.55
CA GLU A 245 -14.54 25.32 5.09
C GLU A 245 -16.04 25.67 5.09
N ASN A 246 -16.37 26.87 5.53
CA ASN A 246 -17.72 27.42 5.48
C ASN A 246 -17.75 28.63 4.54
N TYR A 247 -18.60 28.56 3.52
CA TYR A 247 -18.72 29.57 2.48
C TYR A 247 -19.85 30.57 2.73
N ALA A 248 -20.60 30.43 3.82
CA ALA A 248 -21.76 31.26 4.12
C ALA A 248 -21.37 32.74 4.25
N LEU A 249 -22.12 33.61 3.56
CA LEU A 249 -21.95 35.07 3.65
C LEU A 249 -22.43 35.64 4.98
N ASP A 250 -23.41 34.98 5.61
CA ASP A 250 -23.93 35.34 6.93
C ASP A 250 -23.11 34.62 8.02
N ASN A 251 -22.48 35.42 8.88
CA ASN A 251 -21.69 34.94 10.02
C ASN A 251 -22.54 34.68 11.27
N SER A 252 -23.87 34.74 11.16
CA SER A 252 -24.79 34.43 12.27
C SER A 252 -24.59 33.00 12.79
N PRO A 253 -24.67 32.78 14.12
CA PRO A 253 -24.51 31.46 14.70
C PRO A 253 -25.54 30.48 14.11
N GLY A 254 -25.06 29.46 13.38
CA GLY A 254 -25.89 28.41 12.81
C GLY A 254 -26.13 28.47 11.30
N VAL A 255 -25.80 29.58 10.63
CA VAL A 255 -25.85 29.64 9.15
C VAL A 255 -24.59 28.98 8.59
N ARG A 256 -24.78 28.00 7.70
CA ARG A 256 -23.70 27.18 7.17
C ARG A 256 -23.93 26.90 5.69
N GLU A 257 -22.91 27.16 4.87
CA GLU A 257 -22.83 26.76 3.48
C GLU A 257 -21.60 25.87 3.32
N LEU A 258 -21.79 24.57 3.60
CA LEU A 258 -20.73 23.54 3.64
C LEU A 258 -20.70 22.71 2.36
N PHE A 259 -21.00 23.33 1.23
CA PHE A 259 -21.00 22.66 -0.06
C PHE A 259 -20.76 23.65 -1.20
N TYR A 260 -20.42 23.11 -2.37
CA TYR A 260 -20.37 23.81 -3.64
C TYR A 260 -20.85 22.89 -4.76
N TYR A 261 -20.93 23.40 -5.99
CA TYR A 261 -21.41 22.64 -7.15
C TYR A 261 -20.27 22.34 -8.15
N ALA A 262 -20.32 21.16 -8.76
CA ALA A 262 -19.52 20.81 -9.93
C ALA A 262 -20.20 21.25 -11.22
N ASN A 263 -19.47 21.90 -12.10
CA ASN A 263 -19.94 22.40 -13.38
C ASN A 263 -19.03 21.96 -14.53
N VAL A 264 -19.62 21.85 -15.71
CA VAL A 264 -18.88 21.62 -16.96
C VAL A 264 -19.06 22.84 -17.84
N VAL A 265 -17.95 23.48 -18.23
CA VAL A 265 -17.93 24.70 -19.04
C VAL A 265 -17.60 24.35 -20.48
N VAL A 266 -18.35 24.88 -21.44
CA VAL A 266 -18.21 24.57 -22.86
C VAL A 266 -18.25 25.84 -23.72
N PRO A 267 -17.52 25.90 -24.85
CA PRO A 267 -17.63 27.01 -25.79
C PRO A 267 -19.05 27.12 -26.36
N LYS A 268 -19.60 28.34 -26.39
CA LYS A 268 -20.98 28.62 -26.79
C LYS A 268 -21.33 28.19 -28.22
N HIS A 269 -20.35 28.10 -29.11
CA HIS A 269 -20.53 27.72 -30.51
C HIS A 269 -20.63 26.20 -30.74
N LEU A 270 -20.28 25.36 -29.77
CA LEU A 270 -20.19 23.90 -29.95
C LEU A 270 -21.50 23.15 -29.66
N ASN A 271 -22.44 23.73 -28.90
CA ASN A 271 -23.69 23.10 -28.44
C ASN A 271 -23.56 21.59 -28.11
N PRO A 272 -22.63 21.19 -27.21
CA PRO A 272 -22.37 19.79 -26.96
C PRO A 272 -23.50 19.10 -26.18
N VAL A 273 -23.58 17.77 -26.33
CA VAL A 273 -24.52 16.90 -25.61
C VAL A 273 -23.72 16.08 -24.60
N PRO A 274 -24.14 15.96 -23.33
CA PRO A 274 -23.36 15.27 -22.30
C PRO A 274 -23.14 13.78 -22.61
N THR A 275 -23.99 13.17 -23.43
CA THR A 275 -23.85 11.77 -23.85
C THR A 275 -22.88 11.54 -25.00
N ASN A 276 -22.33 12.60 -25.61
CA ASN A 276 -21.45 12.52 -26.78
C ASN A 276 -20.11 13.24 -26.54
N LEU A 277 -19.40 12.82 -25.49
CA LEU A 277 -18.02 13.24 -25.21
C LEU A 277 -16.98 12.26 -25.77
N ARG A 278 -17.42 11.23 -26.53
CA ARG A 278 -16.53 10.23 -27.11
C ARG A 278 -15.60 10.86 -28.14
N GLY A 279 -14.30 10.62 -28.01
CA GLY A 279 -13.25 11.19 -28.85
C GLY A 279 -13.15 12.71 -28.75
N LYS A 280 -13.72 13.32 -27.71
CA LYS A 280 -13.61 14.75 -27.44
C LYS A 280 -12.48 15.02 -26.46
N ASP A 281 -11.80 16.12 -26.73
CA ASP A 281 -10.71 16.63 -25.93
C ASP A 281 -11.26 17.41 -24.73
N ILE A 282 -10.72 17.20 -23.54
CA ILE A 282 -11.22 17.87 -22.31
C ILE A 282 -10.08 18.42 -21.44
N CYS A 283 -10.41 19.45 -20.67
CA CYS A 283 -9.57 19.98 -19.59
C CYS A 283 -10.24 19.66 -18.24
N SER A 284 -9.49 19.11 -17.28
CA SER A 284 -10.02 18.78 -15.95
C SER A 284 -9.18 19.40 -14.85
N ALA A 285 -9.83 19.75 -13.73
CA ALA A 285 -9.13 20.21 -12.54
C ALA A 285 -8.10 19.18 -12.00
N GLY A 286 -8.29 17.88 -12.27
CA GLY A 286 -7.34 16.82 -11.93
C GLY A 286 -8.00 15.53 -11.48
N ALA A 287 -7.29 14.42 -11.66
CA ALA A 287 -7.69 13.10 -11.20
C ALA A 287 -7.78 13.06 -9.67
N GLY A 288 -8.87 12.46 -9.17
CA GLY A 288 -9.18 12.36 -7.75
C GLY A 288 -9.95 13.55 -7.16
N THR A 289 -9.99 14.71 -7.83
CA THR A 289 -10.76 15.87 -7.35
C THR A 289 -12.27 15.63 -7.43
N ALA A 290 -13.04 16.20 -6.51
CA ALA A 290 -14.50 16.04 -6.50
C ALA A 290 -15.15 16.60 -7.79
N GLU A 291 -14.78 17.81 -8.18
CA GLU A 291 -15.39 18.55 -9.29
C GLU A 291 -14.84 18.18 -10.67
N GLY A 292 -13.55 17.87 -10.76
CA GLY A 292 -12.87 17.54 -12.02
C GLY A 292 -12.92 16.06 -12.38
N TRP A 293 -13.24 15.19 -11.41
CA TRP A 293 -13.12 13.75 -11.57
C TRP A 293 -14.37 13.01 -11.06
N VAL A 294 -14.64 13.05 -9.75
CA VAL A 294 -15.67 12.20 -9.13
C VAL A 294 -17.06 12.47 -9.70
N MET A 295 -17.52 13.71 -9.63
CA MET A 295 -18.87 14.08 -10.05
C MET A 295 -19.13 13.88 -11.55
N PRO A 296 -18.31 14.42 -12.47
CA PRO A 296 -18.59 14.27 -13.89
C PRO A 296 -18.46 12.82 -14.36
N PHE A 297 -17.41 12.10 -13.95
CA PHE A 297 -17.20 10.74 -14.43
C PHE A 297 -18.14 9.73 -13.77
N GLY A 298 -18.49 9.88 -12.48
CA GLY A 298 -19.51 9.02 -11.83
C GLY A 298 -20.82 9.00 -12.62
N LYS A 299 -21.28 10.17 -13.07
CA LYS A 299 -22.46 10.30 -13.94
C LYS A 299 -22.25 9.73 -15.34
N LEU A 300 -21.08 9.97 -15.96
CA LEU A 300 -20.79 9.46 -17.30
C LEU A 300 -20.69 7.93 -17.34
N PHE A 301 -20.19 7.29 -16.27
CA PHE A 301 -20.10 5.83 -16.14
C PHE A 301 -21.46 5.18 -15.82
N ALA A 302 -22.18 5.65 -14.80
CA ALA A 302 -23.33 4.91 -14.27
C ALA A 302 -24.70 5.46 -14.70
N ASP A 303 -24.87 6.79 -14.64
CA ASP A 303 -26.17 7.44 -14.93
C ASP A 303 -26.40 7.51 -16.44
N LEU A 304 -25.43 8.06 -17.18
CA LEU A 304 -25.49 8.24 -18.63
C LEU A 304 -24.98 7.02 -19.41
N ARG A 305 -24.18 6.16 -18.77
CA ARG A 305 -23.60 4.91 -19.34
C ARG A 305 -22.91 5.12 -20.69
N THR A 306 -22.18 6.22 -20.79
CA THR A 306 -21.51 6.65 -22.02
C THR A 306 -20.11 6.05 -22.14
N ILE A 307 -19.44 5.83 -21.00
CA ILE A 307 -18.09 5.28 -20.94
C ILE A 307 -18.17 3.78 -20.65
N PRO A 308 -17.73 2.91 -21.57
CA PRO A 308 -17.70 1.48 -21.30
C PRO A 308 -16.61 1.16 -20.27
N VAL A 309 -16.99 0.52 -19.17
CA VAL A 309 -16.01 0.01 -18.20
C VAL A 309 -15.40 -1.27 -18.75
N THR A 310 -14.17 -1.13 -19.24
CA THR A 310 -13.35 -2.25 -19.75
C THR A 310 -12.38 -2.76 -18.71
N GLN A 311 -11.94 -1.91 -17.77
CA GLN A 311 -11.06 -2.26 -16.66
C GLN A 311 -11.60 -1.68 -15.34
N CYS A 312 -11.91 -2.52 -14.36
CA CYS A 312 -12.54 -2.06 -13.12
C CYS A 312 -11.58 -1.38 -12.14
N ASN A 313 -10.30 -1.74 -12.15
CA ASN A 313 -9.31 -1.19 -11.23
C ASN A 313 -8.63 0.09 -11.76
N SER A 314 -8.98 0.56 -12.96
CA SER A 314 -8.39 1.78 -13.54
C SER A 314 -9.43 2.59 -14.32
N VAL A 315 -9.91 3.65 -13.67
CA VAL A 315 -10.76 4.66 -14.31
C VAL A 315 -10.03 5.31 -15.48
N VAL A 316 -8.74 5.67 -15.30
CA VAL A 316 -7.93 6.34 -16.34
C VAL A 316 -7.88 5.52 -17.63
N ARG A 317 -7.74 4.19 -17.53
CA ARG A 317 -7.73 3.31 -18.72
C ARG A 317 -9.04 3.33 -19.49
N ASN A 318 -10.17 3.37 -18.79
CA ASN A 318 -11.47 3.53 -19.45
C ASN A 318 -11.60 4.90 -20.13
N LEU A 319 -11.02 5.95 -19.54
CA LEU A 319 -11.00 7.30 -20.13
C LEU A 319 -10.12 7.37 -21.38
N ILE A 320 -8.93 6.75 -21.39
CA ILE A 320 -8.03 6.68 -22.55
C ILE A 320 -8.76 6.06 -23.76
N GLY A 321 -9.56 5.02 -23.56
CA GLY A 321 -10.32 4.38 -24.63
C GLY A 321 -11.57 5.14 -25.10
N TYR A 322 -11.96 6.21 -24.39
CA TYR A 322 -13.21 6.94 -24.62
C TYR A 322 -13.00 8.39 -25.06
N LEU A 323 -12.10 9.14 -24.42
CA LEU A 323 -11.83 10.54 -24.69
C LEU A 323 -10.79 10.72 -25.81
N GLY A 324 -10.68 11.95 -26.30
CA GLY A 324 -9.55 12.38 -27.14
C GLY A 324 -8.36 12.85 -26.29
N ASP A 325 -7.48 13.64 -26.89
CA ASP A 325 -6.35 14.25 -26.19
C ASP A 325 -6.88 15.16 -25.08
N SER A 326 -6.41 14.95 -23.86
CA SER A 326 -6.95 15.65 -22.69
C SER A 326 -5.84 16.23 -21.82
N CYS A 327 -6.22 17.12 -20.91
CA CYS A 327 -5.39 17.45 -19.75
C CYS A 327 -6.14 17.09 -18.48
N ILE A 328 -5.78 15.93 -17.92
CA ILE A 328 -6.25 15.46 -16.62
C ILE A 328 -5.01 15.30 -15.72
N PRO A 329 -4.61 16.37 -15.00
CA PRO A 329 -3.52 16.32 -14.04
C PRO A 329 -3.66 15.15 -13.06
N ASN A 330 -2.54 14.61 -12.60
CA ASN A 330 -2.43 13.44 -11.71
C ASN A 330 -2.86 12.09 -12.31
N SER A 331 -3.40 12.03 -13.53
CA SER A 331 -3.82 10.75 -14.13
C SER A 331 -2.68 9.74 -14.34
N LEU A 332 -1.43 10.23 -14.35
CA LEU A 332 -0.21 9.41 -14.43
C LEU A 332 0.49 9.22 -13.07
N SER A 333 -0.09 9.69 -11.96
CA SER A 333 0.49 9.47 -10.63
C SER A 333 0.43 8.00 -10.23
N GLU A 334 1.27 7.58 -9.29
CA GLU A 334 1.33 6.19 -8.79
C GLU A 334 -0.04 5.67 -8.31
N VAL A 335 -0.92 6.56 -7.83
CA VAL A 335 -2.26 6.19 -7.34
C VAL A 335 -3.19 5.77 -8.48
N PHE A 336 -3.11 6.43 -9.64
CA PHE A 336 -3.98 6.16 -10.79
C PHE A 336 -3.30 5.36 -11.91
N ASN A 337 -1.97 5.23 -11.83
CA ASN A 337 -1.12 4.51 -12.77
C ASN A 337 -0.08 3.64 -12.02
N PRO A 338 -0.49 2.68 -11.17
CA PRO A 338 0.42 1.93 -10.29
C PRO A 338 1.44 1.09 -11.05
N PHE A 339 1.14 0.70 -12.30
CA PHE A 339 2.03 -0.11 -13.13
C PHE A 339 2.77 0.69 -14.22
N GLY A 340 2.59 2.01 -14.27
CA GLY A 340 3.26 2.88 -15.23
C GLY A 340 2.84 2.65 -16.70
N ASP A 341 1.72 1.98 -16.95
CA ASP A 341 1.33 1.52 -18.27
C ASP A 341 0.19 2.33 -18.90
N ASN A 342 -0.44 3.26 -18.17
CA ASN A 342 -1.33 4.25 -18.75
C ASN A 342 -0.59 5.04 -19.84
N THR A 343 -1.22 5.14 -21.01
CA THR A 343 -0.71 5.93 -22.13
C THR A 343 -0.96 7.42 -21.89
N GLN A 344 -0.30 8.27 -22.67
CA GLN A 344 -0.14 9.69 -22.37
C GLN A 344 -1.26 10.59 -22.91
N GLU A 345 -2.24 10.05 -23.64
CA GLU A 345 -3.34 10.79 -24.31
C GLU A 345 -4.11 11.69 -23.33
N VAL A 346 -4.35 11.20 -22.12
CA VAL A 346 -5.03 11.95 -21.04
C VAL A 346 -4.25 13.14 -20.48
N CYS A 347 -3.00 13.31 -20.91
CA CYS A 347 -2.09 14.39 -20.51
C CYS A 347 -1.55 15.20 -21.70
N GLN A 348 -1.94 14.89 -22.95
CA GLN A 348 -1.35 15.53 -24.14
C GLN A 348 -1.61 17.04 -24.20
N LEU A 349 -2.75 17.51 -23.67
CA LEU A 349 -3.07 18.92 -23.62
C LEU A 349 -2.43 19.66 -22.45
N CYS A 350 -1.78 18.96 -21.52
CA CYS A 350 -1.19 19.63 -20.37
C CYS A 350 0.02 20.48 -20.78
N ALA A 351 0.16 21.66 -20.15
CA ALA A 351 1.03 22.71 -20.66
C ALA A 351 2.52 22.37 -20.52
N ASN A 352 2.90 21.74 -19.41
CA ASN A 352 4.31 21.65 -19.00
C ASN A 352 5.05 20.46 -19.65
N ARG A 353 4.67 20.07 -20.88
CA ARG A 353 5.21 18.89 -21.56
C ARG A 353 6.74 18.91 -21.60
N GLY A 354 7.35 17.83 -21.12
CA GLY A 354 8.81 17.68 -21.03
C GLY A 354 9.44 18.21 -19.73
N LEU A 355 8.65 18.76 -18.82
CA LEU A 355 9.08 19.14 -17.47
C LEU A 355 8.61 18.10 -16.42
N GLU A 356 9.26 18.06 -15.26
CA GLU A 356 8.86 17.18 -14.14
C GLU A 356 7.45 17.48 -13.60
N THR A 357 6.94 18.70 -13.83
CA THR A 357 5.60 19.13 -13.42
C THR A 357 4.51 18.76 -14.42
N TRP A 358 4.86 18.16 -15.56
CA TRP A 358 3.91 17.77 -16.59
C TRP A 358 2.85 16.80 -16.05
N CYS A 359 1.59 17.13 -16.27
CA CYS A 359 0.44 16.32 -15.84
C CYS A 359 0.43 16.00 -14.33
N THR A 360 0.97 16.90 -13.52
CA THR A 360 0.87 16.88 -12.06
C THR A 360 -0.03 18.01 -11.58
N THR A 361 -0.35 18.06 -10.29
CA THR A 361 -1.00 19.23 -9.66
C THR A 361 -0.24 20.55 -9.87
N ARG A 362 1.06 20.50 -10.18
CA ARG A 362 1.88 21.67 -10.47
C ARG A 362 1.88 22.06 -11.96
N ASP A 363 1.14 21.34 -12.81
CA ASP A 363 0.96 21.73 -14.20
C ASP A 363 0.21 23.07 -14.29
N ARG A 364 0.55 23.91 -15.27
CA ARG A 364 -0.09 25.22 -15.47
C ARG A 364 -1.60 25.11 -15.72
N TYR A 365 -2.06 23.97 -16.23
CA TYR A 365 -3.47 23.67 -16.46
C TYR A 365 -4.12 22.83 -15.35
N ALA A 366 -3.43 22.60 -14.23
CA ALA A 366 -4.02 21.92 -13.09
C ALA A 366 -4.96 22.82 -12.28
N ARG A 367 -5.84 22.16 -11.51
CA ARG A 367 -6.86 22.78 -10.65
C ARG A 367 -7.92 23.53 -11.47
N ASN A 368 -8.94 24.05 -10.81
CA ASN A 368 -10.09 24.67 -11.47
C ASN A 368 -9.72 25.80 -12.44
N HIS A 369 -8.88 26.74 -11.97
CA HIS A 369 -8.46 27.87 -12.78
C HIS A 369 -7.56 27.44 -13.96
N GLY A 370 -6.70 26.44 -13.77
CA GLY A 370 -5.90 25.86 -14.84
C GLY A 370 -6.73 25.16 -15.90
N ALA A 371 -7.81 24.46 -15.52
CA ALA A 371 -8.72 23.81 -16.46
C ALA A 371 -9.49 24.83 -17.33
N LEU A 372 -9.94 25.96 -16.75
CA LEU A 372 -10.55 27.06 -17.53
C LEU A 372 -9.53 27.71 -18.46
N ARG A 373 -8.30 27.89 -18.00
CA ARG A 373 -7.19 28.42 -18.80
C ARG A 373 -6.85 27.51 -19.98
N CYS A 374 -6.78 26.20 -19.77
CA CYS A 374 -6.61 25.18 -20.80
C CYS A 374 -7.68 25.32 -21.88
N LEU A 375 -8.96 25.39 -21.48
CA LEU A 375 -10.06 25.56 -22.42
C LEU A 375 -9.92 26.86 -23.24
N ARG A 376 -9.60 27.97 -22.57
CA ARG A 376 -9.46 29.29 -23.21
C ARG A 376 -8.28 29.33 -24.19
N GLU A 377 -7.08 29.01 -23.73
CA GLU A 377 -5.84 29.18 -24.52
C GLU A 377 -5.86 28.33 -25.80
N TYR A 378 -6.40 27.11 -25.75
CA TYR A 378 -6.54 26.28 -26.95
C TYR A 378 -7.70 26.71 -27.87
N THR A 379 -8.80 27.22 -27.32
CA THR A 379 -9.94 27.67 -28.14
C THR A 379 -9.62 28.95 -28.92
N GLU A 380 -8.92 29.89 -28.26
CA GLU A 380 -8.50 31.18 -28.82
C GLU A 380 -7.32 31.05 -29.79
N ASN A 381 -6.47 30.03 -29.63
CA ASN A 381 -5.37 29.78 -30.55
C ASN A 381 -5.88 29.24 -31.90
N ILE A 382 -5.83 30.10 -32.93
CA ILE A 382 -6.26 29.76 -34.30
C ILE A 382 -5.39 28.67 -34.92
N GLU A 383 -4.10 28.63 -34.58
CA GLU A 383 -3.14 27.65 -35.13
C GLU A 383 -3.25 26.28 -34.44
N SER A 384 -3.97 26.20 -33.31
CA SER A 384 -4.15 24.93 -32.63
C SER A 384 -5.05 23.99 -33.43
N LEU A 385 -4.50 22.81 -33.76
CA LEU A 385 -5.25 21.71 -34.35
C LEU A 385 -6.21 21.05 -33.35
N VAL A 386 -5.96 21.22 -32.05
CA VAL A 386 -6.71 20.60 -30.97
C VAL A 386 -7.53 21.68 -30.25
N LYS A 387 -8.83 21.43 -30.09
CA LYS A 387 -9.76 22.37 -29.43
C LYS A 387 -10.58 21.62 -28.38
N PRO A 388 -10.23 21.75 -27.09
CA PRO A 388 -10.97 21.11 -26.01
C PRO A 388 -12.43 21.54 -26.04
N THR A 389 -13.32 20.56 -25.88
CA THR A 389 -14.76 20.76 -25.96
C THR A 389 -15.34 21.20 -24.62
N ALA A 390 -14.67 20.85 -23.51
CA ALA A 390 -15.18 21.10 -22.17
C ALA A 390 -14.06 21.29 -21.12
N ALA A 391 -14.37 22.05 -20.07
CA ALA A 391 -13.60 22.14 -18.83
C ALA A 391 -14.43 21.69 -17.62
N PHE A 392 -13.90 20.79 -16.79
CA PHE A 392 -14.59 20.27 -15.60
C PHE A 392 -14.08 20.99 -14.35
N VAL A 393 -14.94 21.78 -13.70
CA VAL A 393 -14.53 22.73 -12.65
C VAL A 393 -15.60 22.95 -11.58
N ARG A 394 -15.21 23.59 -10.48
CA ARG A 394 -16.12 24.12 -9.46
C ARG A 394 -16.86 25.35 -10.00
N ALA A 395 -18.18 25.43 -9.73
CA ALA A 395 -19.06 26.47 -10.27
C ALA A 395 -18.59 27.92 -9.97
N ARG A 396 -18.21 28.22 -8.71
CA ARG A 396 -17.81 29.59 -8.30
C ARG A 396 -16.49 30.07 -8.91
N GLU A 397 -15.66 29.17 -9.42
CA GLU A 397 -14.35 29.49 -10.01
C GLU A 397 -14.47 30.27 -11.32
N ILE A 398 -15.61 30.15 -12.00
CA ILE A 398 -15.90 30.84 -13.25
C ILE A 398 -15.95 32.36 -13.02
N GLU A 399 -16.53 32.79 -11.90
CA GLU A 399 -16.60 34.20 -11.52
C GLU A 399 -15.20 34.77 -11.21
N LEU A 400 -14.35 34.01 -10.50
CA LEU A 400 -12.96 34.40 -10.27
C LEU A 400 -12.16 34.48 -11.58
N ALA A 401 -12.31 33.49 -12.45
CA ALA A 401 -11.63 33.47 -13.74
C ALA A 401 -12.00 34.67 -14.63
N SER A 402 -13.23 35.20 -14.51
CA SER A 402 -13.63 36.42 -15.23
C SER A 402 -12.80 37.64 -14.84
N VAL A 403 -12.32 37.73 -13.60
CA VAL A 403 -11.44 38.84 -13.14
C VAL A 403 -10.08 38.77 -13.84
N ASP A 404 -9.63 37.56 -14.17
CA ASP A 404 -8.39 37.26 -14.88
C ASP A 404 -8.57 37.19 -16.42
N GLY A 405 -9.63 37.82 -16.93
CA GLY A 405 -9.88 37.96 -18.36
C GLY A 405 -10.41 36.70 -19.04
N PHE A 406 -11.06 35.78 -18.32
CA PHE A 406 -11.85 34.72 -18.95
C PHE A 406 -13.14 35.30 -19.57
N PRO A 407 -13.37 35.21 -20.89
CA PRO A 407 -14.48 35.88 -21.53
C PRO A 407 -15.78 35.08 -21.36
N MET A 408 -16.46 35.24 -20.21
CA MET A 408 -17.68 34.48 -19.88
C MET A 408 -18.78 34.52 -20.97
N ALA A 409 -18.83 35.58 -21.79
CA ALA A 409 -19.83 35.69 -22.86
C ALA A 409 -19.69 34.62 -23.97
N ASP A 410 -18.50 34.04 -24.11
CA ASP A 410 -18.15 33.06 -25.16
C ASP A 410 -18.37 31.61 -24.73
N TYR A 411 -18.78 31.38 -23.47
CA TYR A 411 -18.94 30.07 -22.88
C TYR A 411 -20.33 29.88 -22.27
N LYS A 412 -20.70 28.62 -22.04
CA LYS A 412 -21.93 28.19 -21.38
C LYS A 412 -21.65 27.02 -20.43
N LEU A 413 -22.61 26.71 -19.57
CA LEU A 413 -22.62 25.50 -18.77
C LEU A 413 -23.22 24.35 -19.60
N LEU A 414 -22.60 23.17 -19.54
CA LEU A 414 -23.17 21.91 -20.02
C LEU A 414 -23.89 21.23 -18.86
N CYS A 415 -25.17 20.94 -19.05
CA CYS A 415 -26.04 20.38 -18.03
C CYS A 415 -26.16 18.85 -18.20
N PRO A 416 -26.25 18.08 -17.10
CA PRO A 416 -26.48 16.64 -17.19
C PRO A 416 -27.93 16.29 -17.59
N THR A 417 -28.84 17.27 -17.57
CA THR A 417 -30.26 17.15 -17.95
C THR A 417 -30.66 18.27 -18.91
N ILE A 418 -31.66 18.00 -19.76
CA ILE A 418 -32.22 18.98 -20.69
C ILE A 418 -32.86 20.12 -19.88
N GLN A 419 -32.53 21.36 -20.26
CA GLN A 419 -33.06 22.57 -19.65
C GLN A 419 -34.46 22.90 -20.20
N ALA A 420 -35.17 23.83 -19.56
CA ALA A 420 -36.53 24.20 -19.95
C ALA A 420 -36.66 24.71 -21.39
N ASP A 421 -35.57 25.22 -21.97
CA ASP A 421 -35.49 25.69 -23.36
C ASP A 421 -35.23 24.55 -24.38
N GLY A 422 -35.16 23.29 -23.92
CA GLY A 422 -34.89 22.13 -24.75
C GLY A 422 -33.41 21.91 -25.08
N THR A 423 -32.50 22.75 -24.56
CA THR A 423 -31.06 22.61 -24.80
C THR A 423 -30.35 21.89 -23.64
N TRP A 424 -29.16 21.36 -23.90
CA TRP A 424 -28.30 20.78 -22.87
C TRP A 424 -27.38 21.83 -22.22
N THR A 425 -27.57 23.10 -22.53
CA THR A 425 -26.67 24.18 -22.09
C THR A 425 -27.43 25.26 -21.35
N ALA A 426 -26.76 25.95 -20.42
CA ALA A 426 -27.34 27.09 -19.74
C ALA A 426 -26.33 28.25 -19.61
N ASP A 427 -26.83 29.48 -19.54
CA ASP A 427 -26.00 30.66 -19.31
C ASP A 427 -25.62 30.79 -17.82
N PHE A 428 -24.42 31.29 -17.52
CA PHE A 428 -23.90 31.35 -16.14
C PHE A 428 -24.82 32.08 -15.15
N ASN A 429 -25.46 33.18 -15.57
CA ASN A 429 -26.25 34.05 -14.69
C ASN A 429 -27.62 33.46 -14.29
N ALA A 430 -28.10 32.43 -14.98
CA ALA A 430 -29.46 31.91 -14.81
C ALA A 430 -29.55 30.58 -14.05
N SER A 431 -28.43 29.87 -13.81
CA SER A 431 -28.53 28.42 -13.60
C SER A 431 -27.47 27.71 -12.76
N THR A 432 -26.68 28.38 -11.90
CA THR A 432 -25.71 27.64 -11.07
C THR A 432 -26.37 26.65 -10.09
N THR A 433 -27.64 26.85 -9.77
CA THR A 433 -28.46 25.93 -8.94
C THR A 433 -29.33 24.96 -9.75
N THR A 434 -29.53 25.18 -11.05
CA THR A 434 -30.41 24.35 -11.90
C THR A 434 -29.64 23.52 -12.94
N CYS A 435 -28.45 23.96 -13.32
CA CYS A 435 -27.54 23.28 -14.24
C CYS A 435 -26.19 23.05 -13.55
N HIS A 436 -26.09 21.92 -12.85
CA HIS A 436 -24.87 21.46 -12.20
C HIS A 436 -24.78 19.93 -12.29
N TRP A 437 -23.56 19.40 -12.19
CA TRP A 437 -23.29 17.95 -12.19
C TRP A 437 -23.42 17.33 -10.79
N GLY A 438 -23.61 18.16 -9.77
CA GLY A 438 -24.06 17.76 -8.44
C GLY A 438 -23.42 18.57 -7.34
N GLN A 439 -23.87 18.31 -6.12
CA GLN A 439 -23.46 19.03 -4.91
C GLN A 439 -22.32 18.29 -4.23
N ILE A 440 -21.23 19.01 -3.99
CA ILE A 440 -20.00 18.49 -3.37
C ILE A 440 -19.87 19.09 -1.96
N PRO A 441 -19.61 18.28 -0.93
CA PRO A 441 -19.27 18.79 0.40
C PRO A 441 -18.03 19.71 0.38
N ALA A 442 -18.03 20.72 1.22
CA ALA A 442 -16.94 21.70 1.30
C ALA A 442 -15.59 21.03 1.60
N ARG A 443 -14.52 21.74 1.22
CA ARG A 443 -13.15 21.29 1.48
C ARG A 443 -12.92 21.11 2.98
N MET A 444 -12.08 20.14 3.31
CA MET A 444 -11.90 19.68 4.68
C MET A 444 -10.43 19.55 5.06
N ILE A 445 -10.15 19.99 6.29
CA ILE A 445 -8.86 19.82 6.93
C ILE A 445 -8.80 18.40 7.51
N MET A 446 -7.79 17.66 7.07
CA MET A 446 -7.61 16.23 7.36
C MET A 446 -6.36 16.02 8.22
N THR A 447 -6.43 15.03 9.11
CA THR A 447 -5.29 14.53 9.91
C THR A 447 -5.31 13.00 9.97
N ILE A 448 -4.31 12.36 10.57
CA ILE A 448 -4.27 10.89 10.71
C ILE A 448 -5.42 10.39 11.61
N LEU A 449 -6.07 9.28 11.24
CA LEU A 449 -7.22 8.72 11.95
C LEU A 449 -6.94 8.47 13.45
N THR A 450 -5.70 8.09 13.77
CA THR A 450 -5.23 7.76 15.13
C THR A 450 -4.68 8.96 15.91
N GLU A 451 -4.96 10.19 15.49
CA GLU A 451 -4.44 11.39 16.16
C GLU A 451 -5.14 11.63 17.50
N PRO A 452 -4.42 11.62 18.64
CA PRO A 452 -5.02 11.88 19.95
C PRO A 452 -5.34 13.37 20.21
N ASN A 453 -4.63 14.31 19.55
CA ASN A 453 -4.67 15.74 19.91
C ASN A 453 -5.57 16.59 18.99
N VAL A 454 -6.66 16.03 18.47
CA VAL A 454 -7.54 16.73 17.52
C VAL A 454 -8.12 18.05 18.08
N THR A 455 -8.43 18.09 19.38
CA THR A 455 -8.91 19.33 20.04
C THR A 455 -7.91 20.47 19.96
N GLU A 456 -6.60 20.18 20.02
CA GLU A 456 -5.55 21.20 19.93
C GLU A 456 -5.49 21.80 18.52
N PHE A 457 -5.64 20.96 17.48
CA PHE A 457 -5.74 21.41 16.10
C PHE A 457 -7.02 22.19 15.83
N ASN A 458 -8.14 21.79 16.40
CA ASN A 458 -9.40 22.54 16.30
C ASN A 458 -9.29 23.94 16.93
N ASN A 459 -8.65 24.03 18.11
CA ASN A 459 -8.37 25.29 18.78
C ASN A 459 -7.42 26.17 17.96
N PHE A 460 -6.40 25.57 17.34
CA PHE A 460 -5.50 26.27 16.43
C PHE A 460 -6.26 26.87 15.24
N LEU A 461 -7.07 26.08 14.54
CA LEU A 461 -7.85 26.52 13.37
C LEU A 461 -8.83 27.65 13.71
N THR A 462 -9.59 27.51 14.79
CA THR A 462 -10.53 28.56 15.23
C THR A 462 -9.80 29.84 15.63
N THR A 463 -8.65 29.74 16.30
CA THR A 463 -7.80 30.89 16.62
C THR A 463 -7.27 31.56 15.35
N LEU A 464 -6.84 30.80 14.33
CA LEU A 464 -6.41 31.38 13.06
C LEU A 464 -7.50 32.23 12.42
N VAL A 465 -8.76 31.77 12.43
CA VAL A 465 -9.87 32.56 11.87
C VAL A 465 -10.16 33.81 12.69
N GLN A 466 -10.10 33.74 14.02
CA GLN A 466 -10.30 34.90 14.90
C GLN A 466 -9.27 36.02 14.68
N TYR A 467 -8.03 35.66 14.31
CA TYR A 467 -6.98 36.64 14.07
C TYR A 467 -6.90 37.07 12.61
N PHE A 468 -6.92 36.12 11.68
CA PHE A 468 -6.57 36.35 10.28
C PHE A 468 -7.74 36.12 9.30
N GLY A 469 -8.92 35.74 9.79
CA GLY A 469 -10.13 35.59 8.98
C GLY A 469 -10.69 36.95 8.52
N PRO A 470 -11.77 36.96 7.72
CA PRO A 470 -12.35 38.17 7.12
C PRO A 470 -12.85 39.20 8.14
N SER A 471 -13.23 38.74 9.34
CA SER A 471 -13.62 39.58 10.47
C SER A 471 -12.58 39.53 11.61
N GLY A 472 -11.36 39.09 11.30
CA GLY A 472 -10.30 38.88 12.26
C GLY A 472 -9.62 40.16 12.72
N SER A 473 -9.07 40.14 13.93
CA SER A 473 -8.42 41.30 14.56
C SER A 473 -7.14 41.78 13.86
N HIS A 474 -6.50 40.92 13.07
CA HIS A 474 -5.19 41.14 12.43
C HIS A 474 -5.22 40.89 10.91
N LEU A 475 -6.38 41.12 10.26
CA LEU A 475 -6.55 40.95 8.81
C LEU A 475 -5.53 41.73 7.96
N GLN A 476 -5.12 42.92 8.41
CA GLN A 476 -4.13 43.76 7.71
C GLN A 476 -2.72 43.17 7.74
N THR A 477 -2.42 42.33 8.73
CA THR A 477 -1.12 41.65 8.84
C THR A 477 -1.07 40.44 7.91
N PHE A 478 -2.12 39.63 7.94
CA PHE A 478 -2.24 38.44 7.11
C PHE A 478 -3.72 38.12 6.88
N SER A 479 -4.06 37.85 5.62
CA SER A 479 -5.40 37.43 5.20
C SER A 479 -5.39 35.93 4.92
N LEU A 480 -6.12 35.16 5.73
CA LEU A 480 -6.09 33.70 5.69
C LEU A 480 -6.65 33.13 4.38
N PHE A 481 -7.79 33.66 3.94
CA PHE A 481 -8.54 33.16 2.78
C PHE A 481 -8.30 33.97 1.50
N GLN A 482 -7.24 34.77 1.43
CA GLN A 482 -6.90 35.51 0.21
C GLN A 482 -5.58 35.00 -0.36
N SER A 483 -5.55 34.74 -1.67
CA SER A 483 -4.37 34.18 -2.35
C SER A 483 -3.64 35.16 -3.26
N THR A 484 -4.12 36.40 -3.35
CA THR A 484 -3.46 37.45 -4.14
C THR A 484 -2.07 37.79 -3.60
N GLY A 485 -1.11 37.99 -4.51
CA GLY A 485 0.25 38.41 -4.17
C GLY A 485 1.23 37.28 -3.81
N TYR A 486 0.83 36.01 -3.89
CA TYR A 486 1.72 34.85 -3.67
C TYR A 486 2.12 34.12 -4.96
N GLY A 487 1.54 34.52 -6.10
CA GLY A 487 1.79 33.92 -7.42
C GLY A 487 3.25 33.98 -7.86
N ASN A 488 3.58 33.26 -8.93
CA ASN A 488 4.93 33.26 -9.46
C ASN A 488 5.18 34.56 -10.25
N PRO A 489 6.26 35.33 -9.97
CA PRO A 489 6.52 36.58 -10.68
C PRO A 489 6.68 36.40 -12.19
N ASP A 490 7.16 35.22 -12.60
CA ASP A 490 7.48 34.89 -13.99
C ASP A 490 6.30 34.31 -14.78
N GLU A 491 5.15 34.04 -14.15
CA GLU A 491 3.95 33.52 -14.82
C GLU A 491 2.82 34.55 -14.83
N PRO A 492 2.28 34.92 -16.02
CA PRO A 492 1.13 35.79 -16.11
C PRO A 492 -0.13 35.06 -15.64
N GLY A 493 -0.68 35.48 -14.48
CA GLY A 493 -1.96 35.01 -13.95
C GLY A 493 -2.03 35.08 -12.43
N GLN A 494 -3.23 35.30 -11.87
CA GLN A 494 -3.41 35.30 -10.43
C GLN A 494 -3.49 33.85 -9.90
N THR A 495 -2.94 33.61 -8.71
CA THR A 495 -3.03 32.29 -8.05
C THR A 495 -4.16 32.31 -7.03
N TYR A 496 -5.01 31.28 -7.07
CA TYR A 496 -6.18 31.14 -6.20
C TYR A 496 -6.10 29.88 -5.33
N ASP A 497 -6.93 29.85 -4.29
CA ASP A 497 -7.16 28.70 -3.43
C ASP A 497 -5.88 28.16 -2.75
N LEU A 498 -4.98 29.04 -2.27
CA LEU A 498 -3.75 28.64 -1.59
C LEU A 498 -4.03 28.32 -0.12
N MET A 499 -3.76 27.08 0.32
CA MET A 499 -4.08 26.47 1.62
C MET A 499 -5.57 26.33 1.92
N PHE A 500 -6.37 27.34 1.57
CA PHE A 500 -7.82 27.40 1.74
C PHE A 500 -8.44 27.99 0.49
N SER A 501 -9.72 27.70 0.26
CA SER A 501 -10.42 28.36 -0.83
C SER A 501 -10.54 29.87 -0.62
N ASP A 502 -10.44 30.63 -1.71
CA ASP A 502 -10.64 32.07 -1.66
C ASP A 502 -12.11 32.46 -1.35
N PHE A 503 -13.04 31.51 -1.47
CA PHE A 503 -14.44 31.68 -1.09
C PHE A 503 -14.71 31.46 0.41
N THR A 504 -13.75 30.90 1.16
CA THR A 504 -13.95 30.59 2.57
C THR A 504 -14.20 31.86 3.38
N ARG A 505 -15.25 31.84 4.21
CA ARG A 505 -15.58 32.92 5.14
C ARG A 505 -15.22 32.58 6.57
N ASN A 506 -15.37 31.30 6.94
CA ASN A 506 -15.06 30.78 8.26
C ASN A 506 -14.67 29.29 8.16
N ILE A 507 -14.12 28.73 9.24
CA ILE A 507 -13.90 27.29 9.40
C ILE A 507 -14.92 26.76 10.39
N PHE A 508 -15.67 25.75 9.98
CA PHE A 508 -16.59 25.01 10.83
C PHE A 508 -15.90 23.79 11.42
N VAL A 509 -15.98 23.62 12.75
CA VAL A 509 -15.49 22.45 13.47
C VAL A 509 -16.70 21.61 13.88
N PRO A 510 -16.97 20.47 13.23
CA PRO A 510 -18.05 19.58 13.61
C PRO A 510 -17.77 18.84 14.92
N PRO A 511 -18.80 18.25 15.55
CA PRO A 511 -18.59 17.28 16.64
C PRO A 511 -17.67 16.13 16.21
N GLU A 512 -16.87 15.60 17.14
CA GLU A 512 -15.92 14.52 16.84
C GLU A 512 -16.61 13.24 16.35
N GLU A 513 -17.83 12.96 16.82
CA GLU A 513 -18.58 11.76 16.41
C GLU A 513 -18.91 11.74 14.91
N GLU A 514 -19.20 12.90 14.33
CA GLU A 514 -19.49 13.09 12.90
C GLU A 514 -18.22 13.01 12.05
N THR A 515 -17.08 13.37 12.63
CA THR A 515 -15.77 13.42 11.93
C THR A 515 -14.86 12.23 12.26
N ALA A 516 -15.36 11.25 13.02
CA ALA A 516 -14.61 10.06 13.40
C ALA A 516 -14.06 9.28 12.19
N THR A 517 -14.76 9.31 11.06
CA THR A 517 -14.26 8.83 9.77
C THR A 517 -14.75 9.74 8.65
N TYR A 518 -14.07 9.72 7.50
CA TYR A 518 -14.52 10.40 6.28
C TYR A 518 -15.97 10.03 5.93
N TYR A 519 -16.31 8.73 5.98
CA TYR A 519 -17.61 8.20 5.60
C TYR A 519 -18.77 8.63 6.50
N ARG A 520 -18.49 9.06 7.74
CA ARG A 520 -19.52 9.61 8.65
C ARG A 520 -19.84 11.06 8.36
N TRP A 521 -18.85 11.83 7.92
CA TRP A 521 -19.01 13.25 7.63
C TRP A 521 -19.62 13.50 6.26
N ILE A 522 -19.13 12.77 5.26
CA ILE A 522 -19.45 13.02 3.86
C ILE A 522 -20.94 12.74 3.55
N SER A 523 -21.51 13.48 2.60
CA SER A 523 -22.92 13.32 2.25
C SER A 523 -23.19 11.96 1.56
N PRO A 524 -24.32 11.29 1.84
CA PRO A 524 -24.68 10.05 1.15
C PRO A 524 -24.75 10.19 -0.37
N ASN A 525 -25.20 11.34 -0.87
CA ASN A 525 -25.29 11.60 -2.30
C ASN A 525 -23.90 11.63 -2.96
N PHE A 526 -22.88 12.19 -2.30
CA PHE A 526 -21.52 12.20 -2.84
C PHE A 526 -20.89 10.80 -2.78
N LEU A 527 -21.17 10.03 -1.73
CA LEU A 527 -20.73 8.63 -1.65
C LEU A 527 -21.35 7.76 -2.75
N ASP A 528 -22.62 7.98 -3.10
CA ASP A 528 -23.27 7.28 -4.21
C ASP A 528 -22.54 7.55 -5.54
N GLU A 529 -22.16 8.80 -5.81
CA GLU A 529 -21.37 9.15 -7.01
C GLU A 529 -19.95 8.55 -6.99
N LEU A 530 -19.29 8.47 -5.84
CA LEU A 530 -18.03 7.74 -5.69
C LEU A 530 -18.19 6.23 -5.99
N GLN A 531 -19.26 5.61 -5.48
CA GLN A 531 -19.55 4.21 -5.73
C GLN A 531 -19.86 3.94 -7.20
N LYS A 532 -20.56 4.85 -7.88
CA LYS A 532 -20.79 4.80 -9.32
C LYS A 532 -19.50 4.86 -10.12
N LEU A 533 -18.54 5.69 -9.72
CA LEU A 533 -17.23 5.78 -10.36
C LEU A 533 -16.42 4.49 -10.19
N GLU A 534 -16.51 3.86 -9.02
CA GLU A 534 -15.82 2.59 -8.70
C GLU A 534 -16.62 1.34 -9.11
N GLN A 535 -17.78 1.50 -9.76
CA GLN A 535 -18.63 0.37 -10.10
C GLN A 535 -17.97 -0.51 -11.16
N CYS A 536 -17.89 -1.82 -10.88
CA CYS A 536 -17.45 -2.82 -11.83
C CYS A 536 -18.67 -3.56 -12.41
N PRO A 537 -19.07 -3.28 -13.67
CA PRO A 537 -20.15 -4.04 -14.32
C PRO A 537 -19.67 -5.37 -14.93
N LEU A 538 -18.37 -5.69 -14.80
CA LEU A 538 -17.82 -6.94 -15.30
C LEU A 538 -18.26 -8.13 -14.43
N PRO A 539 -18.48 -9.32 -15.02
CA PRO A 539 -18.87 -10.49 -14.28
C PRO A 539 -17.78 -10.93 -13.29
N THR A 540 -18.22 -11.54 -12.19
CA THR A 540 -17.35 -12.22 -11.23
C THR A 540 -16.52 -13.28 -11.94
N MET A 541 -15.22 -13.31 -11.65
CA MET A 541 -14.27 -14.27 -12.21
C MET A 541 -14.25 -15.54 -11.38
N ASN A 542 -14.50 -16.69 -12.00
CA ASN A 542 -14.56 -17.99 -11.32
C ASN A 542 -13.25 -18.76 -11.49
N TRP A 543 -12.52 -18.93 -10.39
CA TRP A 543 -11.34 -19.78 -10.33
C TRP A 543 -11.72 -21.22 -10.01
N CYS A 544 -11.30 -22.15 -10.86
CA CYS A 544 -11.52 -23.57 -10.65
C CYS A 544 -10.36 -24.19 -9.88
N VAL A 545 -10.68 -24.93 -8.83
CA VAL A 545 -9.74 -25.67 -7.97
C VAL A 545 -10.09 -27.15 -7.94
N ILE A 546 -9.12 -28.01 -7.66
CA ILE A 546 -9.30 -29.47 -7.79
C ILE A 546 -9.56 -30.19 -6.47
N ASP A 547 -9.35 -29.53 -5.33
CA ASP A 547 -9.56 -30.13 -4.02
C ASP A 547 -9.88 -29.11 -2.91
N GLN A 548 -10.10 -29.62 -1.70
CA GLN A 548 -10.47 -28.82 -0.52
C GLN A 548 -9.35 -27.91 -0.02
N PHE A 549 -8.08 -28.27 -0.25
CA PHE A 549 -6.92 -27.49 0.20
C PHE A 549 -6.75 -26.27 -0.71
N GLU A 550 -6.83 -26.46 -2.02
CA GLU A 550 -6.88 -25.36 -2.98
C GLU A 550 -8.14 -24.50 -2.79
N MET A 551 -9.30 -25.09 -2.53
CA MET A 551 -10.53 -24.35 -2.22
C MET A 551 -10.35 -23.45 -1.00
N ALA A 552 -9.70 -23.94 0.06
CA ALA A 552 -9.40 -23.13 1.24
C ALA A 552 -8.44 -21.96 0.90
N LYS A 553 -7.39 -22.19 0.09
CA LYS A 553 -6.48 -21.12 -0.36
C LYS A 553 -7.19 -20.12 -1.28
N CYS A 554 -8.01 -20.58 -2.22
CA CYS A 554 -8.81 -19.73 -3.10
C CYS A 554 -9.79 -18.86 -2.29
N GLY A 555 -10.44 -19.43 -1.27
CA GLY A 555 -11.30 -18.69 -0.35
C GLY A 555 -10.55 -17.56 0.38
N ARG A 556 -9.33 -17.82 0.86
CA ARG A 556 -8.46 -16.78 1.44
C ARG A 556 -8.05 -15.72 0.41
N MET A 557 -7.70 -16.14 -0.81
CA MET A 557 -7.36 -15.25 -1.92
C MET A 557 -8.53 -14.33 -2.27
N LYS A 558 -9.74 -14.87 -2.38
CA LYS A 558 -10.99 -14.12 -2.58
C LYS A 558 -11.21 -13.07 -1.50
N SER A 559 -11.09 -13.44 -0.22
CA SER A 559 -11.25 -12.50 0.89
C SER A 559 -10.17 -11.42 0.90
N ALA A 560 -8.93 -11.77 0.59
CA ALA A 560 -7.83 -10.82 0.49
C ALA A 560 -8.07 -9.80 -0.62
N PHE A 561 -8.46 -10.26 -1.82
CA PHE A 561 -8.75 -9.37 -2.95
C PHE A 561 -9.92 -8.43 -2.65
N ALA A 562 -10.99 -8.95 -2.04
CA ALA A 562 -12.13 -8.13 -1.61
C ALA A 562 -11.73 -7.08 -0.55
N ALA A 563 -10.85 -7.42 0.39
CA ALA A 563 -10.37 -6.48 1.42
C ALA A 563 -9.60 -5.29 0.83
N ARG A 564 -8.95 -5.48 -0.33
CA ARG A 564 -8.27 -4.43 -1.10
C ARG A 564 -9.13 -3.84 -2.22
N ARG A 565 -10.41 -4.22 -2.29
CA ARG A 565 -11.37 -3.81 -3.33
C ARG A 565 -10.85 -4.07 -4.76
N ILE A 566 -10.10 -5.15 -4.93
CA ILE A 566 -9.64 -5.58 -6.26
C ILE A 566 -10.84 -6.15 -7.01
N GLN A 567 -11.09 -5.63 -8.20
CA GLN A 567 -12.19 -6.00 -9.09
C GLN A 567 -11.68 -6.65 -10.39
N PRO A 568 -12.49 -7.43 -11.13
CA PRO A 568 -13.79 -7.96 -10.73
C PRO A 568 -13.67 -8.91 -9.54
N ASP A 569 -14.79 -9.12 -8.83
CA ASP A 569 -14.81 -10.06 -7.71
C ASP A 569 -14.34 -11.46 -8.14
N LEU A 570 -13.58 -12.10 -7.26
CA LEU A 570 -13.14 -13.49 -7.43
C LEU A 570 -14.12 -14.44 -6.76
N ASN A 571 -14.44 -15.54 -7.43
CA ASN A 571 -15.18 -16.66 -6.86
C ASN A 571 -14.42 -17.97 -7.09
N CYS A 572 -14.71 -18.98 -6.27
CA CYS A 572 -14.00 -20.26 -6.30
C CYS A 572 -15.00 -21.39 -6.57
N ILE A 573 -14.67 -22.28 -7.50
CA ILE A 573 -15.46 -23.46 -7.85
C ILE A 573 -14.56 -24.68 -7.70
N GLN A 574 -15.01 -25.70 -6.96
CA GLN A 574 -14.28 -26.96 -6.84
C GLN A 574 -14.81 -27.97 -7.86
N ALA A 575 -13.90 -28.62 -8.59
CA ALA A 575 -14.19 -29.80 -9.40
C ALA A 575 -13.46 -31.02 -8.84
N ASP A 576 -13.78 -32.21 -9.36
CA ASP A 576 -13.17 -33.47 -8.92
C ASP A 576 -11.76 -33.71 -9.49
N SER A 577 -11.40 -32.98 -10.56
CA SER A 577 -10.10 -33.12 -11.22
C SER A 577 -9.77 -31.90 -12.09
N ALA A 578 -8.49 -31.75 -12.45
CA ALA A 578 -8.06 -30.72 -13.40
C ALA A 578 -8.78 -30.86 -14.76
N ILE A 579 -9.06 -32.08 -15.21
CA ILE A 579 -9.80 -32.35 -16.45
C ILE A 579 -11.24 -31.82 -16.36
N ASP A 580 -11.89 -32.00 -15.21
CA ASP A 580 -13.24 -31.49 -14.99
C ASP A 580 -13.25 -29.97 -14.93
N CYS A 581 -12.24 -29.35 -14.32
CA CYS A 581 -12.06 -27.90 -14.40
C CYS A 581 -11.88 -27.41 -15.83
N MET A 582 -11.07 -28.07 -16.66
CA MET A 582 -10.91 -27.72 -18.07
C MET A 582 -12.26 -27.75 -18.82
N ARG A 583 -13.08 -28.78 -18.55
CA ARG A 583 -14.43 -28.90 -19.11
C ARG A 583 -15.35 -27.77 -18.64
N LEU A 584 -15.36 -27.46 -17.34
CA LEU A 584 -16.14 -26.34 -16.80
C LEU A 584 -15.74 -25.00 -17.44
N ILE A 585 -14.45 -24.80 -17.73
CA ILE A 585 -13.97 -23.59 -18.41
C ILE A 585 -14.41 -23.55 -19.88
N GLN A 586 -14.29 -24.68 -20.58
CA GLN A 586 -14.77 -24.80 -21.97
C GLN A 586 -16.27 -24.51 -22.08
N GLU A 587 -17.07 -25.00 -21.13
CA GLU A 587 -18.52 -24.81 -21.07
C GLU A 587 -18.94 -23.42 -20.53
N GLY A 588 -18.00 -22.65 -19.96
CA GLY A 588 -18.23 -21.30 -19.42
C GLY A 588 -18.78 -21.26 -17.98
N TYR A 589 -18.74 -22.37 -17.25
CA TYR A 589 -19.08 -22.43 -15.82
C TYR A 589 -17.94 -21.95 -14.91
N ALA A 590 -16.71 -22.05 -15.38
CA ALA A 590 -15.52 -21.51 -14.72
C ALA A 590 -14.70 -20.67 -15.71
N ASP A 591 -13.78 -19.85 -15.20
CA ASP A 591 -13.02 -18.91 -16.04
C ASP A 591 -11.53 -19.25 -16.12
N MET A 592 -10.94 -19.69 -15.00
CA MET A 592 -9.49 -19.88 -14.90
C MET A 592 -9.11 -21.12 -14.08
N ILE A 593 -7.99 -21.73 -14.44
CA ILE A 593 -7.28 -22.75 -13.66
C ILE A 593 -5.78 -22.65 -13.97
N THR A 594 -4.94 -23.04 -13.02
CA THR A 594 -3.50 -23.21 -13.20
C THR A 594 -3.16 -24.63 -13.66
N LEU A 595 -2.36 -24.75 -14.72
CA LEU A 595 -1.97 -26.04 -15.30
C LEU A 595 -0.46 -26.09 -15.56
N GLU A 596 0.14 -27.26 -15.30
CA GLU A 596 1.51 -27.58 -15.70
C GLU A 596 1.58 -27.88 -17.21
N ALA A 597 2.77 -27.86 -17.80
CA ALA A 597 3.02 -28.09 -19.22
C ALA A 597 2.32 -29.34 -19.81
N GLY A 598 2.28 -30.46 -19.07
CA GLY A 598 1.61 -31.69 -19.51
C GLY A 598 0.08 -31.56 -19.57
N ASP A 599 -0.52 -30.93 -18.57
CA ASP A 599 -1.97 -30.67 -18.54
C ASP A 599 -2.36 -29.58 -19.56
N LEU A 600 -1.50 -28.58 -19.79
CA LEU A 600 -1.70 -27.55 -20.81
C LEU A 600 -1.82 -28.15 -22.22
N TYR A 601 -1.05 -29.19 -22.53
CA TYR A 601 -1.19 -29.90 -23.80
C TYR A 601 -2.60 -30.46 -23.97
N ALA A 602 -3.12 -31.14 -22.94
CA ALA A 602 -4.47 -31.68 -22.96
C ALA A 602 -5.53 -30.56 -23.06
N ALA A 603 -5.35 -29.48 -22.30
CA ALA A 603 -6.22 -28.31 -22.28
C ALA A 603 -6.35 -27.67 -23.67
N GLY A 604 -5.23 -27.45 -24.37
CA GLY A 604 -5.23 -26.87 -25.70
C GLY A 604 -5.71 -27.81 -26.80
N LYS A 605 -5.41 -29.11 -26.70
CA LYS A 605 -5.75 -30.11 -27.74
C LYS A 605 -7.21 -30.59 -27.68
N TYR A 606 -7.78 -30.69 -26.48
CA TYR A 606 -9.09 -31.33 -26.28
C TYR A 606 -10.19 -30.40 -25.72
N PHE A 607 -9.82 -29.26 -25.12
CA PHE A 607 -10.76 -28.36 -24.45
C PHE A 607 -10.76 -26.94 -25.03
N ASP A 608 -10.00 -26.68 -26.10
CA ASP A 608 -9.85 -25.37 -26.73
C ASP A 608 -9.48 -24.25 -25.74
N LEU A 609 -8.59 -24.58 -24.78
CA LEU A 609 -8.09 -23.62 -23.79
C LEU A 609 -6.76 -23.01 -24.22
N VAL A 610 -6.50 -21.80 -23.73
CA VAL A 610 -5.32 -20.99 -24.07
C VAL A 610 -4.63 -20.49 -22.81
N PRO A 611 -3.28 -20.46 -22.79
CA PRO A 611 -2.53 -19.91 -21.68
C PRO A 611 -2.53 -18.39 -21.73
N ILE A 612 -2.76 -17.73 -20.59
CA ILE A 612 -2.81 -16.26 -20.49
C ILE A 612 -1.74 -15.68 -19.58
N VAL A 613 -1.36 -16.40 -18.52
CA VAL A 613 -0.42 -15.92 -17.51
C VAL A 613 0.56 -17.04 -17.19
N ALA A 614 1.84 -16.73 -17.06
CA ALA A 614 2.89 -17.68 -16.74
C ALA A 614 3.48 -17.39 -15.36
N GLU A 615 3.74 -18.45 -14.59
CA GLU A 615 4.58 -18.40 -13.39
C GLU A 615 6.04 -18.14 -13.78
N ASN A 616 6.73 -17.31 -13.01
CA ASN A 616 8.14 -17.02 -13.16
C ASN A 616 8.87 -17.36 -11.86
N TYR A 617 10.00 -18.06 -11.98
CA TYR A 617 10.78 -18.62 -10.88
C TYR A 617 12.17 -17.96 -10.74
N GLY A 618 12.31 -16.69 -11.16
CA GLY A 618 13.54 -15.91 -11.10
C GLY A 618 14.40 -15.96 -12.37
N ASP A 619 14.73 -17.16 -12.86
CA ASP A 619 15.53 -17.35 -14.10
C ASP A 619 14.69 -17.31 -15.39
N GLY A 620 13.38 -17.09 -15.27
CA GLY A 620 12.40 -17.00 -16.34
C GLY A 620 11.23 -17.99 -16.19
N PRO A 621 10.30 -18.01 -17.15
CA PRO A 621 9.10 -18.84 -17.10
C PRO A 621 9.38 -20.30 -17.53
N PHE A 622 10.34 -20.95 -16.87
CA PHE A 622 10.69 -22.35 -17.10
C PHE A 622 11.37 -22.96 -15.88
N TYR A 623 11.36 -24.29 -15.79
CA TYR A 623 12.11 -25.04 -14.79
C TYR A 623 12.80 -26.25 -15.42
N HIS A 624 13.71 -26.88 -14.68
CA HIS A 624 14.37 -28.12 -15.09
C HIS A 624 13.76 -29.33 -14.37
N ALA A 625 13.41 -30.35 -15.15
CA ALA A 625 13.01 -31.67 -14.67
C ALA A 625 14.25 -32.50 -14.33
N VAL A 626 14.28 -33.12 -13.16
CA VAL A 626 15.42 -33.89 -12.65
C VAL A 626 14.98 -35.24 -12.08
N ALA A 627 15.91 -36.20 -12.05
CA ALA A 627 15.77 -37.46 -11.34
C ALA A 627 16.67 -37.46 -10.11
N VAL A 628 16.07 -37.48 -8.93
CA VAL A 628 16.74 -37.41 -7.63
C VAL A 628 16.89 -38.80 -7.06
N VAL A 629 18.09 -39.10 -6.55
CA VAL A 629 18.44 -40.37 -5.90
C VAL A 629 19.21 -40.12 -4.60
N LYS A 630 19.21 -41.11 -3.70
CA LYS A 630 20.05 -41.05 -2.49
C LYS A 630 21.51 -41.38 -2.82
N LYS A 631 22.46 -40.65 -2.23
CA LYS A 631 23.91 -40.91 -2.39
C LYS A 631 24.34 -42.28 -1.92
N VAL A 632 23.64 -42.84 -0.93
CA VAL A 632 23.91 -44.17 -0.37
C VAL A 632 23.82 -45.31 -1.39
N ASN A 633 23.18 -45.08 -2.55
CA ASN A 633 23.01 -46.07 -3.61
C ASN A 633 23.86 -45.73 -4.85
N PRO A 634 25.21 -45.81 -4.83
CA PRO A 634 26.06 -45.34 -5.93
C PRO A 634 25.90 -46.15 -7.24
N GLY A 635 25.43 -47.40 -7.15
CA GLY A 635 25.17 -48.25 -8.31
C GLY A 635 23.88 -47.94 -9.08
N LEU A 636 23.06 -47.00 -8.60
CA LEU A 636 21.84 -46.56 -9.29
C LEU A 636 22.21 -45.52 -10.35
N LEU A 637 21.85 -45.80 -11.60
CA LEU A 637 22.15 -45.02 -12.79
C LEU A 637 20.86 -44.73 -13.58
N VAL A 638 20.97 -43.84 -14.56
CA VAL A 638 19.84 -43.46 -15.43
C VAL A 638 19.31 -44.62 -16.28
N SER A 639 20.10 -45.69 -16.47
CA SER A 639 19.82 -46.80 -17.39
C SER A 639 19.52 -48.15 -16.70
N ASN A 640 19.43 -48.22 -15.37
CA ASN A 640 19.28 -49.50 -14.64
C ASN A 640 18.13 -49.51 -13.61
N TRP A 641 16.93 -49.15 -14.05
CA TRP A 641 15.75 -49.02 -13.18
C TRP A 641 15.03 -50.34 -12.90
N ARG A 642 15.55 -51.45 -13.44
CA ARG A 642 14.96 -52.77 -13.25
C ARG A 642 14.85 -53.11 -11.77
N HIS A 643 13.65 -53.47 -11.34
CA HIS A 643 13.31 -53.79 -9.94
C HIS A 643 13.51 -52.64 -8.92
N ARG A 644 13.53 -51.38 -9.38
CA ARG A 644 13.60 -50.20 -8.50
C ARG A 644 12.22 -49.70 -8.10
N PHE A 645 12.19 -48.88 -7.06
CA PHE A 645 11.01 -48.14 -6.63
C PHE A 645 11.04 -46.70 -7.13
N THR A 646 10.03 -46.27 -7.86
CA THR A 646 9.97 -44.93 -8.46
C THR A 646 8.84 -44.08 -7.88
N CYS A 647 9.09 -42.79 -7.75
CA CYS A 647 8.17 -41.80 -7.20
C CYS A 647 7.94 -40.69 -8.22
N HIS A 648 6.68 -40.43 -8.56
CA HIS A 648 6.28 -39.56 -9.66
C HIS A 648 5.34 -38.48 -9.13
N SER A 649 5.47 -37.23 -9.62
CA SER A 649 4.58 -36.13 -9.18
C SER A 649 3.12 -36.32 -9.62
N GLY A 650 2.88 -37.07 -10.69
CA GLY A 650 1.56 -37.49 -11.15
C GLY A 650 1.55 -37.91 -12.61
N VAL A 651 0.58 -38.74 -12.99
CA VAL A 651 0.38 -39.15 -14.38
C VAL A 651 0.12 -37.93 -15.27
N GLY A 652 0.67 -37.94 -16.49
CA GLY A 652 0.51 -36.86 -17.47
C GLY A 652 1.25 -35.55 -17.15
N LYS A 653 1.88 -35.41 -15.97
CA LYS A 653 2.72 -34.25 -15.63
C LYS A 653 4.06 -34.29 -16.37
N ALA A 654 4.70 -33.13 -16.53
CA ALA A 654 5.95 -33.04 -17.28
C ALA A 654 7.12 -33.67 -16.51
N THR A 655 7.34 -33.25 -15.25
CA THR A 655 8.40 -33.81 -14.40
C THR A 655 8.12 -35.25 -14.01
N GLY A 656 6.89 -35.53 -13.59
CA GLY A 656 6.53 -36.82 -13.01
C GLY A 656 6.31 -37.92 -14.02
N TRP A 657 5.98 -37.64 -15.27
CA TRP A 657 5.56 -38.68 -16.21
C TRP A 657 6.15 -38.56 -17.61
N ILE A 658 5.92 -37.44 -18.31
CA ILE A 658 6.31 -37.30 -19.72
C ILE A 658 7.83 -37.45 -19.90
N VAL A 659 8.62 -36.75 -19.07
CA VAL A 659 10.09 -36.80 -19.15
C VAL A 659 10.65 -38.17 -18.72
N PRO A 660 10.26 -38.76 -17.57
CA PRO A 660 10.76 -40.06 -17.15
C PRO A 660 10.44 -41.19 -18.14
N ILE A 661 9.25 -41.20 -18.75
CA ILE A 661 8.88 -42.28 -19.67
C ILE A 661 9.64 -42.14 -21.00
N ASN A 662 9.84 -40.93 -21.52
CA ASN A 662 10.75 -40.73 -22.67
C ASN A 662 12.17 -41.19 -22.35
N LEU A 663 12.67 -40.91 -21.14
CA LEU A 663 13.99 -41.35 -20.71
C LEU A 663 14.11 -42.89 -20.70
N VAL A 664 13.07 -43.61 -20.25
CA VAL A 664 13.02 -45.09 -20.30
C VAL A 664 13.07 -45.62 -21.73
N LEU A 665 12.38 -44.97 -22.66
CA LEU A 665 12.37 -45.32 -24.07
C LEU A 665 13.72 -45.02 -24.73
N ASP A 666 14.31 -43.85 -24.48
CA ASP A 666 15.59 -43.42 -25.04
C ASP A 666 16.75 -44.31 -24.57
N THR A 667 16.72 -44.70 -23.29
CA THR A 667 17.71 -45.63 -22.71
C THR A 667 17.42 -47.10 -23.04
N ARG A 668 16.35 -47.39 -23.78
CA ARG A 668 15.92 -48.74 -24.22
C ARG A 668 15.80 -49.74 -23.07
N GLN A 669 15.30 -49.29 -21.92
CA GLN A 669 15.09 -50.15 -20.75
C GLN A 669 13.87 -51.07 -20.89
N VAL A 670 12.93 -50.72 -21.78
CA VAL A 670 11.73 -51.52 -22.08
C VAL A 670 11.56 -51.70 -23.58
N ILE A 671 10.85 -52.77 -23.95
CA ILE A 671 10.37 -52.99 -25.30
C ILE A 671 8.85 -52.91 -25.26
N VAL A 672 8.28 -51.92 -25.95
CA VAL A 672 6.83 -51.73 -26.00
C VAL A 672 6.26 -52.64 -27.08
N LEU A 673 5.55 -53.69 -26.67
CA LEU A 673 4.88 -54.62 -27.58
C LEU A 673 3.42 -54.20 -27.79
N ASN A 674 3.00 -54.12 -29.05
CA ASN A 674 1.63 -53.78 -29.44
C ASN A 674 1.09 -52.49 -28.77
N GLY A 675 1.96 -51.52 -28.46
CA GLY A 675 1.55 -50.25 -27.83
C GLY A 675 1.22 -50.32 -26.33
N HIS A 676 1.50 -51.42 -25.62
CA HIS A 676 1.24 -51.53 -24.18
C HIS A 676 2.38 -50.94 -23.32
N LEU A 677 2.47 -49.61 -23.31
CA LEU A 677 3.54 -48.89 -22.62
C LEU A 677 3.41 -48.93 -21.09
N LEU A 678 2.22 -48.76 -20.51
CA LEU A 678 2.04 -48.83 -19.05
C LEU A 678 2.41 -50.20 -18.52
N TYR A 679 2.02 -51.26 -19.24
CA TYR A 679 2.37 -52.63 -18.89
C TYR A 679 3.88 -52.84 -18.92
N ALA A 680 4.56 -52.46 -20.02
CA ALA A 680 6.00 -52.60 -20.15
C ALA A 680 6.77 -51.81 -19.09
N PHE A 681 6.30 -50.60 -18.75
CA PHE A 681 6.88 -49.80 -17.69
C PHE A 681 6.67 -50.43 -16.30
N ALA A 682 5.46 -50.93 -16.03
CA ALA A 682 5.14 -51.61 -14.79
C ALA A 682 5.93 -52.92 -14.60
N GLU A 683 6.33 -53.61 -15.67
CA GLU A 683 7.22 -54.78 -15.60
C GLU A 683 8.69 -54.42 -15.33
N LEU A 684 9.14 -53.25 -15.80
CA LEU A 684 10.51 -52.77 -15.55
C LEU A 684 10.75 -52.56 -14.06
N ILE A 685 9.85 -51.83 -13.42
CA ILE A 685 9.98 -51.41 -12.02
C ILE A 685 9.32 -52.40 -11.08
N SER A 686 9.70 -52.39 -9.80
CA SER A 686 9.05 -53.27 -8.83
C SER A 686 7.72 -52.68 -8.33
N ARG A 687 7.76 -51.44 -7.85
CA ARG A 687 6.60 -50.69 -7.32
C ARG A 687 6.80 -49.20 -7.56
N ALA A 688 5.73 -48.45 -7.72
CA ALA A 688 5.77 -46.99 -7.80
C ALA A 688 4.66 -46.33 -7.00
N CYS A 689 4.79 -45.01 -6.87
CA CYS A 689 3.64 -44.15 -6.66
C CYS A 689 3.51 -43.22 -7.87
N VAL A 690 2.43 -43.41 -8.64
CA VAL A 690 2.05 -42.59 -9.80
C VAL A 690 0.64 -42.01 -9.57
N PRO A 691 0.53 -40.90 -8.83
CA PRO A 691 -0.74 -40.23 -8.56
C PRO A 691 -1.59 -40.04 -9.82
N GLY A 692 -2.83 -40.53 -9.80
CA GLY A 692 -3.81 -40.41 -10.87
C GLY A 692 -3.83 -41.55 -11.89
N ILE A 693 -2.89 -42.49 -11.87
CA ILE A 693 -2.80 -43.54 -12.90
C ILE A 693 -4.01 -44.49 -12.90
N LEU A 694 -4.75 -44.59 -11.79
CA LEU A 694 -5.99 -45.37 -11.66
C LEU A 694 -7.26 -44.51 -11.84
N ASN A 695 -7.12 -43.19 -12.00
CA ASN A 695 -8.27 -42.32 -12.18
C ASN A 695 -8.90 -42.55 -13.55
N ALA A 696 -10.22 -42.49 -13.66
CA ALA A 696 -10.96 -42.75 -14.90
C ALA A 696 -10.47 -42.01 -16.17
N PRO A 697 -9.92 -40.77 -16.10
CA PRO A 697 -9.34 -40.12 -17.28
C PRO A 697 -8.11 -40.84 -17.86
N PHE A 698 -7.36 -41.59 -17.03
CA PHE A 698 -6.10 -42.26 -17.36
C PHE A 698 -6.18 -43.80 -17.29
N ASP A 699 -7.15 -44.36 -16.57
CA ASP A 699 -7.48 -45.80 -16.55
C ASP A 699 -8.92 -46.05 -16.98
N ARG A 700 -9.15 -46.07 -18.29
CA ARG A 700 -10.49 -46.39 -18.83
C ARG A 700 -10.81 -47.88 -18.83
N THR A 701 -9.78 -48.72 -18.82
CA THR A 701 -9.97 -50.18 -18.92
C THR A 701 -10.14 -50.83 -17.55
N GLY A 702 -9.75 -50.14 -16.48
CA GLY A 702 -9.69 -50.68 -15.12
C GLY A 702 -8.65 -51.78 -14.98
N LYS A 703 -7.66 -51.81 -15.89
CA LYS A 703 -6.66 -52.89 -16.00
C LYS A 703 -5.24 -52.41 -15.74
N ASN A 704 -5.05 -51.14 -15.35
CA ASN A 704 -3.72 -50.66 -15.03
C ASN A 704 -3.13 -51.45 -13.84
N ASN A 705 -1.83 -51.73 -13.92
CA ASN A 705 -1.17 -52.55 -12.92
C ASN A 705 -1.15 -51.83 -11.55
N LEU A 706 -1.62 -52.52 -10.52
CA LEU A 706 -1.68 -51.98 -9.15
C LEU A 706 -0.30 -51.60 -8.60
N ASN A 707 0.79 -52.22 -9.09
CA ASN A 707 2.14 -51.93 -8.64
C ASN A 707 2.56 -50.47 -8.90
N LEU A 708 1.91 -49.77 -9.83
CA LEU A 708 2.14 -48.34 -10.09
C LEU A 708 1.60 -47.41 -8.98
N CYS A 709 0.76 -47.94 -8.09
CA CYS A 709 0.21 -47.23 -6.94
C CYS A 709 0.56 -47.86 -5.59
N GLU A 710 1.21 -49.02 -5.56
CA GLU A 710 1.53 -49.75 -4.33
C GLU A 710 2.37 -48.97 -3.32
N ARG A 711 3.08 -47.92 -3.74
CA ARG A 711 3.83 -47.04 -2.83
C ARG A 711 3.08 -45.78 -2.42
N CYS A 712 1.94 -45.47 -3.00
CA CYS A 712 1.16 -44.31 -2.59
C CYS A 712 0.58 -44.49 -1.18
N THR A 713 0.23 -43.39 -0.52
CA THR A 713 -0.18 -43.39 0.89
C THR A 713 -1.68 -43.55 1.09
N GLY A 714 -2.49 -43.20 0.08
CA GLY A 714 -3.94 -43.29 0.15
C GLY A 714 -4.47 -44.71 0.33
N GLY A 715 -5.58 -44.86 1.07
CA GLY A 715 -6.23 -46.14 1.31
C GLY A 715 -7.55 -46.30 0.53
N ASN A 716 -7.90 -47.52 0.15
CA ASN A 716 -9.17 -47.86 -0.50
C ASN A 716 -9.47 -46.99 -1.73
N LYS A 717 -10.48 -46.10 -1.64
CA LYS A 717 -10.92 -45.22 -2.74
C LYS A 717 -10.01 -44.00 -2.93
N ASP A 718 -9.17 -43.69 -1.94
CA ASP A 718 -8.27 -42.54 -1.98
C ASP A 718 -6.83 -42.94 -2.33
N LEU A 719 -6.59 -44.22 -2.62
CA LEU A 719 -5.31 -44.71 -3.11
C LEU A 719 -4.98 -44.02 -4.44
N CYS A 720 -3.81 -43.37 -4.49
CA CYS A 720 -3.22 -42.90 -5.74
C CYS A 720 -4.04 -41.82 -6.45
N ARG A 721 -4.74 -40.96 -5.69
CA ARG A 721 -5.46 -39.81 -6.24
C ARG A 721 -4.49 -38.80 -6.87
N ARG A 722 -5.00 -37.95 -7.76
CA ARG A 722 -4.23 -36.90 -8.47
C ARG A 722 -4.52 -35.51 -7.89
N ASP A 723 -4.53 -35.43 -6.56
CA ASP A 723 -4.86 -34.25 -5.77
C ASP A 723 -4.12 -34.30 -4.42
N HIS A 724 -4.18 -33.23 -3.63
CA HIS A 724 -3.41 -33.10 -2.39
C HIS A 724 -3.92 -33.99 -1.24
N GLN A 725 -4.98 -34.78 -1.46
CA GLN A 725 -5.38 -35.85 -0.54
C GLN A 725 -4.38 -37.02 -0.56
N GLU A 726 -3.65 -37.22 -1.66
CA GLU A 726 -2.52 -38.14 -1.72
C GLU A 726 -1.23 -37.42 -1.29
N LEU A 727 -0.61 -37.85 -0.19
CA LEU A 727 0.58 -37.19 0.37
C LEU A 727 1.80 -37.22 -0.58
N TYR A 728 1.82 -38.16 -1.52
CA TYR A 728 2.88 -38.29 -2.52
C TYR A 728 2.55 -37.61 -3.86
N TYR A 729 1.47 -36.84 -3.93
CA TYR A 729 1.14 -36.00 -5.09
C TYR A 729 2.03 -34.75 -5.19
N GLY A 730 2.29 -34.30 -6.42
CA GLY A 730 3.12 -33.13 -6.69
C GLY A 730 4.63 -33.42 -6.55
N ASP A 731 5.47 -32.43 -6.84
CA ASP A 731 6.93 -32.62 -6.82
C ASP A 731 7.45 -32.85 -5.39
N ALA A 732 6.95 -32.10 -4.41
CA ALA A 732 7.30 -32.31 -2.99
C ALA A 732 6.85 -33.69 -2.49
N GLY A 733 5.66 -34.15 -2.88
CA GLY A 733 5.16 -35.48 -2.56
C GLY A 733 5.99 -36.60 -3.19
N ALA A 734 6.42 -36.44 -4.44
CA ALA A 734 7.30 -37.39 -5.10
C ALA A 734 8.68 -37.47 -4.43
N PHE A 735 9.24 -36.33 -4.00
CA PHE A 735 10.46 -36.31 -3.20
C PHE A 735 10.25 -37.02 -1.86
N ARG A 736 9.16 -36.71 -1.15
CA ARG A 736 8.77 -37.37 0.11
C ARG A 736 8.69 -38.89 -0.04
N CYS A 737 8.01 -39.38 -1.07
CA CYS A 737 7.92 -40.81 -1.42
C CYS A 737 9.31 -41.48 -1.49
N MET A 738 10.29 -40.81 -2.11
CA MET A 738 11.65 -41.33 -2.21
C MET A 738 12.37 -41.30 -0.85
N THR A 739 12.18 -40.24 -0.07
CA THR A 739 12.75 -40.17 1.29
C THR A 739 12.23 -41.29 2.19
N GLU A 740 10.93 -41.60 2.12
CA GLU A 740 10.24 -42.59 2.97
C GLU A 740 10.35 -44.05 2.45
N GLY A 741 10.98 -44.29 1.30
CA GLY A 741 11.32 -45.67 0.88
C GLY A 741 11.42 -45.96 -0.62
N GLY A 742 11.29 -44.95 -1.48
CA GLY A 742 11.59 -45.05 -2.92
C GLY A 742 13.09 -44.95 -3.23
N ASP A 743 13.47 -45.35 -4.45
CA ASP A 743 14.85 -45.28 -4.95
C ASP A 743 15.10 -44.01 -5.79
N ILE A 744 14.10 -43.61 -6.59
CA ILE A 744 14.18 -42.48 -7.54
C ILE A 744 12.94 -41.61 -7.37
N ALA A 745 13.11 -40.28 -7.30
CA ALA A 745 12.03 -39.31 -7.43
C ALA A 745 12.21 -38.47 -8.69
N PHE A 746 11.13 -38.23 -9.42
CA PHE A 746 11.11 -37.31 -10.56
C PHE A 746 10.40 -36.02 -10.16
N THR A 747 11.17 -34.93 -10.10
CA THR A 747 10.72 -33.65 -9.55
C THR A 747 11.32 -32.47 -10.33
N ARG A 748 10.98 -31.25 -9.91
CA ARG A 748 11.71 -30.04 -10.30
C ARG A 748 13.06 -29.96 -9.59
N HIS A 749 14.00 -29.25 -10.21
CA HIS A 749 15.34 -29.01 -9.65
C HIS A 749 15.33 -28.26 -8.30
N THR A 750 14.33 -27.40 -8.06
CA THR A 750 14.15 -26.64 -6.81
C THR A 750 13.66 -27.48 -5.64
N THR A 751 12.97 -28.60 -5.91
CA THR A 751 12.24 -29.37 -4.90
C THR A 751 13.11 -29.87 -3.76
N VAL A 752 14.32 -30.38 -4.05
CA VAL A 752 15.23 -30.88 -3.01
C VAL A 752 15.70 -29.75 -2.11
N HIS A 753 16.05 -28.60 -2.70
CA HIS A 753 16.48 -27.44 -1.95
C HIS A 753 15.40 -26.98 -0.96
N MET A 754 14.17 -26.84 -1.43
CA MET A 754 13.02 -26.39 -0.62
C MET A 754 12.65 -27.35 0.52
N ASN A 755 12.90 -28.65 0.35
CA ASN A 755 12.50 -29.68 1.31
C ASN A 755 13.66 -30.23 2.16
N THR A 756 14.80 -29.54 2.20
CA THR A 756 15.97 -29.96 2.99
C THR A 756 16.55 -28.79 3.79
N ALA A 757 17.56 -29.08 4.62
CA ALA A 757 18.27 -28.10 5.46
C ALA A 757 17.36 -27.29 6.40
N GLY A 758 16.21 -27.87 6.80
CA GLY A 758 15.24 -27.24 7.68
C GLY A 758 14.37 -26.16 7.04
N ARG A 759 14.40 -26.00 5.71
CA ARG A 759 13.56 -25.04 4.97
C ARG A 759 12.09 -25.44 4.98
N ASN A 760 11.80 -26.73 4.79
CA ASN A 760 10.47 -27.27 5.04
C ASN A 760 10.36 -27.72 6.52
N PRO A 761 9.46 -27.08 7.31
CA PRO A 761 9.28 -27.38 8.73
C PRO A 761 8.50 -28.67 9.01
N ASP A 762 7.91 -29.31 7.98
CA ASP A 762 7.17 -30.55 8.13
C ASP A 762 8.02 -31.66 8.74
N TYR A 763 7.35 -32.54 9.51
CA TYR A 763 8.01 -33.61 10.24
C TYR A 763 8.88 -34.52 9.35
N TRP A 764 8.45 -34.78 8.12
CA TRP A 764 9.14 -35.66 7.18
C TRP A 764 10.41 -35.01 6.57
N ALA A 765 10.42 -33.67 6.46
CA ALA A 765 11.48 -32.92 5.75
C ALA A 765 12.48 -32.21 6.67
N ARG A 766 12.09 -31.86 7.90
CA ARG A 766 12.86 -31.00 8.83
C ARG A 766 14.30 -31.43 9.12
N ASN A 767 14.60 -32.73 9.02
CA ASN A 767 15.91 -33.30 9.34
C ASN A 767 16.69 -33.76 8.10
N LEU A 768 16.18 -33.50 6.90
CA LEU A 768 16.83 -33.93 5.66
C LEU A 768 17.99 -33.01 5.32
N ARG A 769 19.09 -33.58 4.83
CA ARG A 769 20.26 -32.82 4.36
C ARG A 769 20.32 -32.88 2.85
N GLU A 770 20.55 -31.73 2.23
CA GLU A 770 20.66 -31.60 0.78
C GLU A 770 21.79 -32.49 0.21
N ASP A 771 22.90 -32.58 0.96
CA ASP A 771 24.07 -33.40 0.62
C ASP A 771 23.82 -34.90 0.57
N ASP A 772 22.69 -35.41 1.09
CA ASP A 772 22.36 -36.84 1.08
C ASP A 772 21.83 -37.31 -0.29
N TYR A 773 21.61 -36.38 -1.22
CA TYR A 773 20.98 -36.61 -2.52
C TYR A 773 21.87 -36.23 -3.71
N GLU A 774 21.61 -36.86 -4.85
CA GLU A 774 22.26 -36.62 -6.14
C GLU A 774 21.24 -36.64 -7.28
N LEU A 775 21.65 -36.06 -8.40
CA LEU A 775 20.90 -36.07 -9.65
C LEU A 775 21.44 -37.15 -10.59
N LEU A 776 20.54 -37.85 -11.28
CA LEU A 776 20.89 -38.69 -12.43
C LEU A 776 20.85 -37.84 -13.71
N CYS A 777 21.99 -37.74 -14.38
CA CYS A 777 22.11 -36.96 -15.62
C CYS A 777 21.71 -37.81 -16.84
N ALA A 778 21.18 -37.16 -17.88
CA ALA A 778 20.79 -37.83 -19.12
C ALA A 778 21.98 -38.50 -19.84
N ASP A 779 23.22 -38.03 -19.61
CA ASP A 779 24.45 -38.61 -20.17
C ASP A 779 25.00 -39.79 -19.35
N GLY A 780 24.28 -40.24 -18.31
CA GLY A 780 24.65 -41.35 -17.46
C GLY A 780 25.54 -40.99 -16.26
N ARG A 781 25.96 -39.74 -16.13
CA ARG A 781 26.67 -39.27 -14.93
C ARG A 781 25.74 -39.11 -13.74
N ARG A 782 26.35 -38.93 -12.57
CA ARG A 782 25.70 -38.44 -11.36
C ARG A 782 26.31 -37.09 -10.99
N ALA A 783 25.50 -36.19 -10.47
CA ALA A 783 25.94 -34.87 -10.04
C ALA A 783 25.30 -34.48 -8.71
N ASN A 784 25.92 -33.55 -7.99
CA ASN A 784 25.30 -32.95 -6.82
C ASN A 784 24.06 -32.12 -7.22
N ILE A 785 23.18 -31.88 -6.25
CA ILE A 785 21.91 -31.16 -6.44
C ILE A 785 22.12 -29.76 -7.03
N ASP A 786 23.17 -29.06 -6.61
CA ASP A 786 23.54 -27.71 -7.08
C ASP A 786 23.93 -27.65 -8.57
N GLN A 787 24.27 -28.79 -9.19
CA GLN A 787 24.70 -28.87 -10.59
C GLN A 787 23.54 -29.13 -11.56
N TRP A 788 22.29 -28.92 -11.14
CA TRP A 788 21.08 -29.15 -11.94
C TRP A 788 21.11 -28.47 -13.32
N ALA A 789 21.73 -27.30 -13.44
CA ALA A 789 21.81 -26.56 -14.72
C ALA A 789 22.54 -27.36 -15.80
N THR A 790 23.54 -28.17 -15.41
CA THR A 790 24.31 -29.05 -16.31
C THR A 790 23.87 -30.51 -16.24
N CYS A 791 23.14 -30.89 -15.19
CA CYS A 791 22.62 -32.24 -14.96
C CYS A 791 21.10 -32.20 -14.75
N ASN A 792 20.36 -32.13 -15.85
CA ASN A 792 18.91 -32.23 -15.87
C ASN A 792 18.45 -33.13 -17.02
N LEU A 793 17.20 -33.58 -16.96
CA LEU A 793 16.61 -34.45 -17.97
C LEU A 793 15.99 -33.63 -19.10
N ALA A 794 15.30 -32.54 -18.76
CA ALA A 794 14.68 -31.64 -19.72
C ALA A 794 14.44 -30.26 -19.11
N ARG A 795 14.43 -29.23 -19.97
CA ARG A 795 13.92 -27.89 -19.66
C ARG A 795 12.44 -27.83 -20.03
N ILE A 796 11.60 -27.43 -19.08
CA ILE A 796 10.15 -27.46 -19.18
C ILE A 796 9.60 -26.03 -19.03
N PRO A 797 8.67 -25.59 -19.90
CA PRO A 797 7.95 -24.33 -19.74
C PRO A 797 7.20 -24.28 -18.40
N SER A 798 7.09 -23.10 -17.79
CA SER A 798 6.43 -22.94 -16.49
C SER A 798 4.94 -23.28 -16.53
N SER A 799 4.39 -23.48 -15.34
CA SER A 799 2.94 -23.57 -15.15
C SER A 799 2.27 -22.26 -15.56
N VAL A 800 1.04 -22.38 -16.05
CA VAL A 800 0.27 -21.26 -16.61
C VAL A 800 -1.14 -21.22 -16.08
N VAL A 801 -1.69 -20.01 -15.97
CA VAL A 801 -3.14 -19.82 -15.87
C VAL A 801 -3.72 -19.92 -17.27
N VAL A 802 -4.74 -20.74 -17.43
CA VAL A 802 -5.44 -20.93 -18.71
C VAL A 802 -6.88 -20.44 -18.64
N THR A 803 -7.44 -20.09 -19.79
CA THR A 803 -8.86 -19.77 -19.96
C THR A 803 -9.37 -20.27 -21.31
N ALA A 804 -10.66 -20.09 -21.61
CA ALA A 804 -11.26 -20.53 -22.86
C ALA A 804 -10.84 -19.65 -24.06
N SER A 805 -10.56 -20.28 -25.20
CA SER A 805 -10.12 -19.60 -26.43
C SER A 805 -11.15 -18.63 -27.00
N TYR A 806 -12.45 -18.82 -26.76
CA TYR A 806 -13.50 -17.92 -27.26
C TYR A 806 -13.55 -16.57 -26.55
N LYS A 807 -12.91 -16.44 -25.37
CA LYS A 807 -12.89 -15.17 -24.63
C LYS A 807 -12.05 -14.13 -25.37
N SER A 808 -12.58 -12.91 -25.41
CA SER A 808 -11.96 -11.75 -26.07
C SER A 808 -10.66 -11.31 -25.39
N GLU A 809 -9.84 -10.54 -26.10
CA GLU A 809 -8.60 -9.95 -25.56
C GLU A 809 -8.86 -9.11 -24.31
N ASN A 810 -9.97 -8.36 -24.27
CA ASN A 810 -10.34 -7.56 -23.12
C ASN A 810 -10.68 -8.43 -21.89
N GLU A 811 -11.43 -9.53 -22.09
CA GLU A 811 -11.75 -10.46 -20.99
C GLU A 811 -10.48 -11.12 -20.42
N ARG A 812 -9.56 -11.56 -21.29
CA ARG A 812 -8.28 -12.15 -20.85
C ARG A 812 -7.38 -11.12 -20.17
N THR A 813 -7.39 -9.87 -20.66
CA THR A 813 -6.68 -8.77 -20.01
C THR A 813 -7.23 -8.50 -18.63
N ASN A 814 -8.55 -8.56 -18.42
CA ASN A 814 -9.16 -8.39 -17.11
C ASN A 814 -8.79 -9.50 -16.13
N MET A 815 -8.69 -10.74 -16.60
CA MET A 815 -8.16 -11.87 -15.82
C MET A 815 -6.71 -11.62 -15.39
N TRP A 816 -5.87 -11.15 -16.32
CA TRP A 816 -4.51 -10.74 -15.98
C TRP A 816 -4.48 -9.60 -14.97
N ARG A 817 -5.28 -8.54 -15.15
CA ARG A 817 -5.30 -7.40 -14.22
C ARG A 817 -5.69 -7.83 -12.81
N LEU A 818 -6.69 -8.70 -12.68
CA LEU A 818 -7.07 -9.25 -11.38
C LEU A 818 -5.85 -9.87 -10.67
N LEU A 819 -5.09 -10.70 -11.38
CA LEU A 819 -3.87 -11.32 -10.86
C LEU A 819 -2.71 -10.34 -10.65
N GLN A 820 -2.57 -9.35 -11.51
CA GLN A 820 -1.53 -8.32 -11.43
C GLN A 820 -1.70 -7.45 -10.17
N TYR A 821 -2.92 -6.96 -9.91
CA TYR A 821 -3.21 -6.26 -8.66
C TYR A 821 -3.06 -7.20 -7.45
N GLY A 822 -3.49 -8.46 -7.58
CA GLY A 822 -3.28 -9.48 -6.55
C GLY A 822 -1.82 -9.59 -6.13
N GLN A 823 -0.91 -9.82 -7.09
CA GLN A 823 0.51 -10.02 -6.78
C GLN A 823 1.19 -8.75 -6.26
N GLU A 824 0.75 -7.55 -6.68
CA GLU A 824 1.32 -6.30 -6.17
C GLU A 824 1.11 -6.15 -4.64
N TYR A 825 -0.05 -6.57 -4.14
CA TYR A 825 -0.39 -6.49 -2.71
C TYR A 825 -0.03 -7.74 -1.91
N TYR A 826 0.03 -8.91 -2.56
CA TYR A 826 0.08 -10.22 -1.89
C TYR A 826 1.17 -11.16 -2.41
N SER A 827 2.19 -10.64 -3.10
CA SER A 827 3.43 -11.39 -3.34
C SER A 827 4.14 -11.72 -2.03
N ALA A 828 4.99 -12.75 -2.06
CA ALA A 828 5.63 -13.40 -0.90
C ALA A 828 6.30 -12.42 0.09
N ASP A 829 6.84 -11.29 -0.39
CA ASP A 829 7.63 -10.35 0.41
C ASP A 829 6.82 -9.26 1.13
N LYS A 830 5.54 -9.07 0.80
CA LYS A 830 4.83 -7.80 1.11
C LYS A 830 3.74 -7.87 2.17
N ASN A 831 3.23 -9.04 2.58
CA ASN A 831 2.04 -9.09 3.46
C ASN A 831 1.99 -10.26 4.46
N PRO A 832 1.80 -10.01 5.77
CA PRO A 832 1.65 -11.07 6.77
C PRO A 832 0.26 -11.73 6.80
N ILE A 833 -0.75 -11.19 6.10
CA ILE A 833 -2.15 -11.66 6.16
C ILE A 833 -2.42 -12.79 5.15
N PHE A 834 -1.94 -12.63 3.92
CA PHE A 834 -2.12 -13.58 2.83
C PHE A 834 -0.96 -13.46 1.85
N GLN A 835 -0.50 -14.60 1.34
CA GLN A 835 0.57 -14.71 0.35
C GLN A 835 0.06 -15.58 -0.80
N MET A 836 0.16 -15.07 -2.03
CA MET A 836 -0.33 -15.78 -3.22
C MET A 836 0.52 -17.01 -3.54
N PHE A 837 1.84 -16.86 -3.43
CA PHE A 837 2.83 -17.87 -3.80
C PHE A 837 3.39 -18.61 -2.59
N ASP A 838 2.62 -18.66 -1.49
CA ASP A 838 2.91 -19.52 -0.34
C ASP A 838 1.66 -20.32 0.02
N SER A 839 1.82 -21.62 0.18
CA SER A 839 0.74 -22.52 0.56
C SER A 839 0.58 -22.67 2.08
N GLY A 840 1.60 -22.25 2.84
CA GLY A 840 1.65 -22.38 4.29
C GLY A 840 2.07 -23.79 4.73
N PHE A 841 1.56 -24.24 5.88
CA PHE A 841 1.97 -25.52 6.46
C PHE A 841 1.11 -26.70 5.98
N GLY A 842 1.77 -27.82 5.67
CA GLY A 842 1.17 -29.14 5.49
C GLY A 842 0.90 -29.57 4.04
N GLN A 843 0.66 -28.64 3.12
CA GLN A 843 0.53 -28.90 1.67
C GLN A 843 1.27 -27.81 0.90
N THR A 844 1.84 -28.18 -0.25
CA THR A 844 2.66 -27.30 -1.09
C THR A 844 2.03 -27.12 -2.46
N ASP A 845 2.42 -26.06 -3.17
CA ASP A 845 2.02 -25.76 -4.55
C ASP A 845 0.49 -25.65 -4.76
N LEU A 846 -0.25 -25.14 -3.77
CA LEU A 846 -1.69 -24.94 -3.87
C LEU A 846 -2.00 -23.76 -4.81
N ILE A 847 -2.75 -24.00 -5.88
CA ILE A 847 -3.07 -23.05 -6.96
C ILE A 847 -1.83 -22.64 -7.76
N PHE A 848 -0.88 -21.96 -7.13
CA PHE A 848 0.40 -21.58 -7.73
C PHE A 848 1.52 -22.36 -7.05
N SER A 849 2.62 -22.55 -7.76
CA SER A 849 3.80 -23.11 -7.10
C SER A 849 4.34 -22.18 -6.03
N ASP A 850 4.83 -22.76 -4.93
CA ASP A 850 5.49 -22.02 -3.85
C ASP A 850 6.85 -21.43 -4.28
N ASP A 851 7.40 -21.89 -5.40
CA ASP A 851 8.62 -21.34 -6.02
C ASP A 851 8.33 -20.08 -6.86
N THR A 852 7.06 -19.69 -7.03
CA THR A 852 6.68 -18.56 -7.90
C THR A 852 7.14 -17.24 -7.28
N GLU A 853 7.99 -16.51 -7.98
CA GLU A 853 8.40 -15.16 -7.57
C GLU A 853 7.44 -14.09 -8.11
N SER A 854 6.95 -14.29 -9.35
CA SER A 854 6.04 -13.37 -10.01
C SER A 854 5.21 -14.04 -11.09
N LEU A 855 4.11 -13.39 -11.47
CA LEU A 855 3.31 -13.76 -12.63
C LEU A 855 3.61 -12.79 -13.77
N SER A 856 3.61 -13.32 -15.01
CA SER A 856 3.81 -12.53 -16.22
C SER A 856 2.72 -12.78 -17.25
N LEU A 857 2.27 -11.71 -17.93
CA LEU A 857 1.31 -11.82 -19.02
C LEU A 857 1.98 -12.48 -20.23
N ILE A 858 1.34 -13.51 -20.78
CA ILE A 858 1.76 -14.11 -22.05
C ILE A 858 1.27 -13.20 -23.19
N PRO A 859 2.16 -12.70 -24.08
CA PRO A 859 1.77 -11.89 -25.22
C PRO A 859 0.70 -12.56 -26.06
N TRP A 860 -0.25 -11.78 -26.58
CA TRP A 860 -1.43 -12.30 -27.30
C TRP A 860 -1.06 -13.29 -28.41
N GLU A 861 -0.04 -12.98 -29.20
CA GLU A 861 0.49 -13.82 -30.27
C GLU A 861 1.08 -15.17 -29.82
N ASN A 862 1.35 -15.31 -28.52
CA ASN A 862 1.91 -16.51 -27.89
C ASN A 862 0.90 -17.26 -27.02
N GLN A 863 -0.36 -16.80 -26.94
CA GLN A 863 -1.44 -17.46 -26.18
C GLN A 863 -2.02 -18.69 -26.89
N THR A 864 -1.15 -19.60 -27.33
CA THR A 864 -1.53 -20.93 -27.80
C THR A 864 -0.65 -21.97 -27.13
N TYR A 865 -1.22 -23.12 -26.80
CA TYR A 865 -0.47 -24.19 -26.12
C TYR A 865 0.75 -24.63 -26.94
N THR A 866 0.65 -24.67 -28.28
CA THR A 866 1.77 -25.09 -29.14
C THR A 866 2.92 -24.09 -29.15
N ARG A 867 2.63 -22.79 -29.15
CA ARG A 867 3.67 -21.74 -29.08
C ARG A 867 4.29 -21.68 -27.70
N TRP A 868 3.49 -21.76 -26.63
CA TRP A 868 3.99 -21.73 -25.26
C TRP A 868 4.84 -22.95 -24.91
N LEU A 869 4.34 -24.16 -25.20
CA LEU A 869 5.05 -25.39 -24.88
C LEU A 869 6.35 -25.55 -25.70
N GLY A 870 6.34 -25.04 -26.92
CA GLY A 870 7.46 -25.13 -27.85
C GLY A 870 7.66 -26.53 -28.41
N GLN A 871 8.38 -26.60 -29.53
CA GLN A 871 8.55 -27.84 -30.29
C GLN A 871 9.23 -28.97 -29.50
N ARG A 872 10.22 -28.63 -28.67
CA ARG A 872 10.97 -29.64 -27.89
C ARG A 872 10.09 -30.40 -26.91
N PHE A 873 9.16 -29.73 -26.23
CA PHE A 873 8.25 -30.41 -25.31
C PHE A 873 7.16 -31.17 -26.05
N LEU A 874 6.63 -30.60 -27.14
CA LEU A 874 5.63 -31.28 -27.97
C LEU A 874 6.15 -32.60 -28.53
N GLN A 875 7.41 -32.66 -28.96
CA GLN A 875 8.05 -33.90 -29.43
C GLN A 875 8.08 -35.00 -28.35
N LEU A 876 8.31 -34.64 -27.07
CA LEU A 876 8.26 -35.61 -25.97
C LEU A 876 6.86 -36.19 -25.79
N VAL A 877 5.82 -35.38 -25.97
CA VAL A 877 4.43 -35.84 -25.87
C VAL A 877 4.05 -36.70 -27.09
N GLU A 878 4.40 -36.25 -28.30
CA GLU A 878 4.14 -36.97 -29.55
C GLU A 878 4.82 -38.33 -29.60
N ASN A 879 6.06 -38.42 -29.09
CA ASN A 879 6.78 -39.70 -28.97
C ASN A 879 5.98 -40.73 -28.15
N LEU A 880 5.33 -40.30 -27.05
CA LEU A 880 4.50 -41.19 -26.24
C LEU A 880 3.19 -41.56 -26.96
N GLU A 881 2.56 -40.61 -27.65
CA GLU A 881 1.34 -40.87 -28.42
C GLU A 881 1.56 -41.86 -29.58
N VAL A 882 2.73 -41.84 -30.22
CA VAL A 882 3.09 -42.77 -31.31
C VAL A 882 3.49 -44.14 -30.78
N THR A 883 4.15 -44.18 -29.62
CA THR A 883 4.68 -45.43 -29.04
C THR A 883 3.60 -46.27 -28.36
N ALA A 884 2.61 -45.63 -27.74
CA ALA A 884 1.60 -46.30 -26.93
C ALA A 884 0.22 -46.31 -27.59
N ASN A 885 -0.58 -47.31 -27.24
CA ASN A 885 -2.00 -47.32 -27.55
C ASN A 885 -2.74 -46.20 -26.80
N LEU A 886 -3.97 -45.94 -27.25
CA LEU A 886 -4.87 -45.02 -26.57
C LEU A 886 -5.04 -45.45 -25.09
N TYR A 887 -4.88 -44.51 -24.15
CA TYR A 887 -4.91 -44.71 -22.70
C TYR A 887 -3.70 -45.42 -22.09
N GLU A 888 -2.79 -45.95 -22.89
CA GLU A 888 -1.55 -46.60 -22.43
C GLU A 888 -0.35 -45.64 -22.39
N ALA A 889 -0.52 -44.38 -22.82
CA ALA A 889 0.51 -43.36 -22.76
C ALA A 889 0.60 -42.66 -21.38
N GLY A 890 -0.40 -42.85 -20.50
CA GLY A 890 -0.58 -41.99 -19.32
C GLY A 890 -0.79 -40.51 -19.69
N LEU A 891 -1.36 -40.28 -20.87
CA LEU A 891 -1.78 -38.97 -21.37
C LEU A 891 -3.29 -38.95 -21.48
N TYR A 892 -3.90 -37.79 -21.23
CA TYR A 892 -5.33 -37.65 -21.42
C TYR A 892 -5.72 -37.81 -22.90
N SER A 893 -6.81 -38.52 -23.19
CA SER A 893 -7.35 -38.67 -24.53
C SER A 893 -8.87 -38.73 -24.56
N ALA A 894 -9.49 -37.95 -25.46
CA ALA A 894 -10.95 -37.86 -25.57
C ALA A 894 -11.63 -39.03 -26.32
N LYS A 895 -10.89 -39.84 -27.11
CA LYS A 895 -11.47 -40.81 -28.07
C LYS A 895 -12.07 -42.07 -27.40
N GLY A 896 -13.26 -41.95 -26.83
CA GLY A 896 -14.04 -43.13 -26.39
C GLY A 896 -15.52 -42.89 -26.09
N ARG A 897 -16.09 -41.72 -26.36
CA ARG A 897 -17.54 -41.63 -26.63
C ARG A 897 -17.72 -41.65 -28.14
N LEU A 898 -18.01 -42.84 -28.67
CA LEU A 898 -18.70 -42.97 -29.95
C LEU A 898 -19.84 -41.96 -29.99
N GLN A 899 -19.91 -41.19 -31.08
CA GLN A 899 -21.07 -40.38 -31.42
C GLN A 899 -22.34 -41.23 -31.35
N LEU A 900 -23.09 -41.14 -30.26
CA LEU A 900 -24.50 -41.53 -30.22
C LEU A 900 -25.38 -40.52 -30.99
N SER A 901 -24.81 -39.43 -31.52
CA SER A 901 -25.49 -38.46 -32.37
C SER A 901 -25.70 -38.89 -33.83
N ARG A 902 -25.33 -40.14 -34.20
CA ARG A 902 -25.68 -40.71 -35.52
C ARG A 902 -26.69 -41.86 -35.49
N LEU A 903 -27.25 -42.23 -34.32
CA LEU A 903 -28.37 -43.19 -34.25
C LEU A 903 -29.75 -42.55 -34.11
N THR A 904 -29.85 -41.22 -33.97
CA THR A 904 -31.13 -40.48 -33.96
C THR A 904 -31.65 -40.09 -35.35
N ILE A 905 -30.92 -40.40 -36.43
CA ILE A 905 -31.37 -40.13 -37.82
C ILE A 905 -32.08 -41.35 -38.46
N LEU A 906 -32.00 -42.54 -37.85
CA LEU A 906 -32.70 -43.73 -38.37
C LEU A 906 -34.02 -44.07 -37.66
N THR A 907 -34.40 -43.35 -36.60
CA THR A 907 -35.72 -43.49 -35.95
C THR A 907 -36.72 -42.43 -36.39
N ALA A 908 -36.28 -41.35 -37.05
CA ALA A 908 -37.16 -40.31 -37.59
C ALA A 908 -37.82 -40.68 -38.94
N THR A 909 -37.27 -41.65 -39.69
CA THR A 909 -37.88 -42.14 -40.94
C THR A 909 -38.90 -43.26 -40.74
N ILE A 910 -38.97 -43.90 -39.56
CA ILE A 910 -39.96 -44.95 -39.27
C ILE A 910 -41.22 -44.37 -38.59
N PHE A 911 -41.12 -43.23 -37.89
CA PHE A 911 -42.29 -42.58 -37.28
C PHE A 911 -43.10 -41.69 -38.24
N GLY A 912 -42.56 -41.32 -39.40
CA GLY A 912 -43.25 -40.50 -40.41
C GLY A 912 -44.19 -41.25 -41.36
N ILE A 913 -44.26 -42.59 -41.29
CA ILE A 913 -45.09 -43.42 -42.20
C ILE A 913 -46.36 -43.96 -41.50
N LEU A 914 -46.52 -43.76 -40.18
CA LEU A 914 -47.64 -44.33 -39.41
C LEU A 914 -48.69 -43.32 -38.92
N THR A 915 -48.66 -42.06 -39.37
CA THR A 915 -49.71 -41.06 -39.06
C THR A 915 -50.37 -40.49 -40.32
N PHE A 916 -50.68 -41.37 -41.27
CA PHE A 916 -51.56 -41.07 -42.42
C PHE A 916 -52.52 -42.25 -42.72
N VAL A 917 -53.00 -42.95 -41.69
CA VAL A 917 -54.26 -43.72 -41.71
C VAL A 917 -54.80 -43.73 -40.28
N GLY A 918 -55.97 -43.11 -40.06
CA GLY A 918 -56.65 -43.06 -38.76
C GLY A 918 -57.47 -41.81 -38.60
#